data_AF-A0A7C3WJZ4-F1
#
_entry.id   AF-A0A7C3WJZ4-F1
#
_cell.length_a   1.000
_cell.length_b   1.000
_cell.length_c   1.000
_cell.angle_alpha   90.00
_cell.angle_beta   90.00
_cell.angle_gamma   90.00
#
_symmetry.space_group_name_H-M   'P 1'
#
loop_
_entity.id
_entity.type
_entity.pdbx_description
1 polymer ?
#
loop_
_entity_poly.entity_id
_entity_poly.type
_entity_poly.pdbx_seq_one_letter_code
_entity_poly.pdbx_strand_id
1 'polypeptide(L)'
;MAAVTVLSATEKQRIRWSFVIVLGCLFVVLLNFWVLHSELRTGASNIAGGNPPVPVLLALTLLLPLRRWLKFNDAELLAFYLFACFSLLPTTFGGVRSFFPSLTTPLYYATPDNRLKEFWALLPDWWVPKDSAIIRGFFEGMEGRTPWDEWLPPLLRWTLFFVGLWAIGYGWAWLLAPNWLSAERLNFPLAQLPLQMVRGVEGQNFFATRLVWFGIFLGAMPTTLMAICSFFREVRRFWDLAPYLTDRPFNALRPLMIFPLVEGVGFGYLVPQEVLLSVWFFYFVFKLIALVGVGVFGWEIPTVMGIGDSFPFPHSQSVGGYLAMAALLLWRGFRQSAFKHQLHFALSTPHSKMLAIGLVASGSLIVVGWMMASGMAATIALAYWLVLTMFVVTYARIRAEVGMPYSWVYPYGAPRDFLHYAFGITGLLRMGGVKSLVLLSGLFWVARHFYLNLNGAYAADTVKLVMETGLPTGAVILVSFGGMFVGLWAAFISHLTAYYGRGANFLEGAPGTADYRTYVAAQDYRLLSNLLNKPTPPDWWRIGFTVYGASVTLLLAYLRRFMPTFPLHPLGFPLAYAYSHHCPYWFPTFFVWAVKGLILRYGGMSLHRKLVPLFLGLALGHFLMTGVIWGGILYPLLRYKLPFPLRIVFE
;
A
#
# COMPACT_ATOMS: atom_id res chain seq x y z
N MET A 1 15.57 -16.63 35.76
CA MET A 1 14.50 -16.20 36.68
C MET A 1 14.82 -14.80 37.19
N ALA A 2 14.59 -13.79 36.35
CA ALA A 2 14.69 -12.37 36.73
C ALA A 2 13.36 -11.72 36.35
N ALA A 3 12.79 -11.03 37.33
CA ALA A 3 11.40 -10.61 37.39
C ALA A 3 10.93 -9.86 36.14
N VAL A 4 9.98 -10.46 35.43
CA VAL A 4 8.97 -9.71 34.68
C VAL A 4 8.06 -9.13 35.74
N THR A 5 8.37 -7.93 36.20
CA THR A 5 7.46 -7.11 36.98
C THR A 5 6.26 -6.85 36.08
N VAL A 6 5.20 -7.65 36.30
CA VAL A 6 3.85 -7.37 35.83
C VAL A 6 3.55 -5.96 36.32
N LEU A 7 3.50 -5.01 35.38
CA LEU A 7 3.09 -3.65 35.64
C LEU A 7 1.76 -3.72 36.36
N SER A 8 1.77 -3.16 37.56
CA SER A 8 0.62 -2.91 38.42
C SER A 8 -0.56 -2.42 37.60
N ALA A 9 -1.76 -2.88 37.97
CA ALA A 9 -3.04 -2.40 37.50
C ALA A 9 -3.04 -0.87 37.31
N THR A 10 -2.76 -0.41 36.08
CA THR A 10 -3.13 0.93 35.64
C THR A 10 -4.64 0.99 35.74
N GLU A 11 -5.17 1.92 36.54
CA GLU A 11 -6.54 2.40 36.40
C GLU A 11 -6.89 2.37 34.91
N LYS A 12 -7.94 1.64 34.52
CA LYS A 12 -8.43 1.65 33.14
C LYS A 12 -8.75 3.11 32.81
N GLN A 13 -7.81 3.81 32.21
CA GLN A 13 -7.95 5.22 31.88
C GLN A 13 -9.20 5.35 31.02
N ARG A 14 -10.18 6.08 31.52
CA ARG A 14 -11.48 6.23 30.86
C ARG A 14 -11.26 6.98 29.54
N ILE A 15 -11.35 6.28 28.42
CA ILE A 15 -11.21 6.85 27.08
C ILE A 15 -12.47 7.67 26.76
N ARG A 16 -12.31 8.94 26.38
CA ARG A 16 -13.42 9.79 25.90
C ARG A 16 -13.67 9.52 24.41
N TRP A 17 -14.38 8.43 24.11
CA TRP A 17 -14.64 8.02 22.71
C TRP A 17 -15.33 9.09 21.86
N SER A 18 -16.30 9.82 22.42
CA SER A 18 -16.97 10.93 21.73
C SER A 18 -15.98 12.01 21.29
N PHE A 19 -15.04 12.35 22.16
CA PHE A 19 -13.99 13.33 21.85
C PHE A 19 -13.04 12.83 20.76
N VAL A 20 -12.59 11.57 20.84
CA VAL A 20 -11.76 10.95 19.80
C VAL A 20 -12.46 10.95 18.44
N ILE A 21 -13.75 10.63 18.40
CA ILE A 21 -14.55 10.62 17.17
C ILE A 21 -14.69 12.04 16.60
N VAL A 22 -15.05 13.03 17.43
CA VAL A 22 -15.16 14.43 16.98
C VAL A 22 -13.83 14.94 16.42
N LEU A 23 -12.73 14.66 17.11
CA LEU A 23 -11.39 15.01 16.65
C LEU A 23 -11.03 14.31 15.34
N GLY A 24 -11.39 13.02 15.21
CA GLY A 24 -11.25 12.25 13.99
C GLY A 24 -12.03 12.85 12.82
N CYS A 25 -13.29 13.22 13.03
CA CYS A 25 -14.11 13.88 12.01
C CYS A 25 -13.52 15.24 11.60
N LEU A 26 -13.06 16.04 12.56
CA LEU A 26 -12.38 17.30 12.28
C LEU A 26 -11.11 17.06 11.44
N PHE A 27 -10.32 16.05 11.79
CA PHE A 27 -9.14 15.65 11.01
C PHE A 27 -9.53 15.27 9.57
N VAL A 28 -10.61 14.50 9.36
CA VAL A 28 -11.07 14.11 8.02
C VAL A 28 -11.46 15.32 7.17
N VAL A 29 -12.12 16.31 7.76
CA VAL A 29 -12.48 17.56 7.08
C VAL A 29 -11.21 18.29 6.64
N LEU A 30 -10.27 18.53 7.58
CA LEU A 30 -9.01 19.21 7.29
C LEU A 30 -8.16 18.47 6.26
N LEU A 31 -8.11 17.14 6.37
CA LEU A 31 -7.41 16.26 5.43
C LEU A 31 -7.96 16.44 4.01
N ASN A 32 -9.28 16.39 3.83
CA ASN A 32 -9.90 16.52 2.52
C ASN A 32 -9.68 17.93 1.92
N PHE A 33 -9.72 18.99 2.72
CA PHE A 33 -9.34 20.33 2.26
C PHE A 33 -7.88 20.37 1.79
N TRP A 34 -6.98 19.76 2.54
CA TRP A 34 -5.56 19.75 2.19
C TRP A 34 -5.27 18.90 0.95
N VAL A 35 -5.87 17.71 0.83
CA VAL A 35 -5.76 16.84 -0.36
C VAL A 35 -6.36 17.51 -1.60
N LEU A 36 -7.52 18.15 -1.46
CA LEU A 36 -8.14 18.91 -2.54
C LEU A 36 -7.21 20.01 -3.07
N HIS A 37 -6.52 20.73 -2.17
CA HIS A 37 -5.61 21.79 -2.57
C HIS A 37 -4.28 21.24 -3.14
N SER A 38 -3.59 20.40 -2.38
CA SER A 38 -2.21 19.94 -2.66
C SER A 38 -2.13 18.82 -3.71
N GLU A 39 -3.11 17.93 -3.78
CA GLU A 39 -3.09 16.83 -4.73
C GLU A 39 -4.00 17.10 -5.92
N LEU A 40 -5.29 17.38 -5.67
CA LEU A 40 -6.28 17.48 -6.75
C LEU A 40 -6.14 18.77 -7.55
N ARG A 41 -6.09 19.94 -6.91
CA ARG A 41 -6.05 21.22 -7.63
C ARG A 41 -4.67 21.56 -8.17
N THR A 42 -3.63 21.20 -7.44
CA THR A 42 -2.26 21.61 -7.77
C THR A 42 -1.42 20.49 -8.36
N GLY A 43 -1.79 19.22 -8.17
CA GLY A 43 -0.95 18.08 -8.56
C GLY A 43 0.43 18.12 -7.90
N ALA A 44 0.59 18.90 -6.83
CA ALA A 44 1.89 19.30 -6.33
C ALA A 44 2.63 18.13 -5.67
N SER A 45 1.91 17.32 -4.90
CA SER A 45 2.42 16.10 -4.28
C SER A 45 1.27 15.12 -4.02
N ASN A 46 1.62 13.90 -3.58
CA ASN A 46 0.65 12.91 -3.09
C ASN A 46 0.87 12.68 -1.59
N ILE A 47 0.58 13.69 -0.76
CA ILE A 47 0.74 13.64 0.70
C ILE A 47 0.00 12.47 1.36
N ALA A 48 -1.13 12.04 0.81
CA ALA A 48 -1.94 10.92 1.29
C ALA A 48 -1.38 9.55 0.86
N GLY A 49 -0.35 9.52 0.01
CA GLY A 49 0.28 8.27 -0.45
C GLY A 49 1.36 7.69 0.47
N GLY A 50 1.85 8.48 1.44
CA GLY A 50 2.95 8.06 2.31
C GLY A 50 2.57 6.93 3.28
N ASN A 51 3.55 6.09 3.63
CA ASN A 51 3.33 4.95 4.51
C ASN A 51 4.45 4.86 5.58
N PRO A 52 4.20 5.15 6.88
CA PRO A 52 2.93 5.55 7.50
C PRO A 52 2.38 6.88 6.94
N PRO A 53 1.07 7.14 7.08
CA PRO A 53 0.46 8.32 6.47
C PRO A 53 1.01 9.64 7.02
N VAL A 54 1.55 10.47 6.12
CA VAL A 54 2.12 11.79 6.46
C VAL A 54 1.13 12.69 7.21
N PRO A 55 -0.13 12.86 6.77
CA PRO A 55 -1.09 13.71 7.48
C PRO A 55 -1.43 13.20 8.88
N VAL A 56 -1.44 11.88 9.07
CA VAL A 56 -1.72 11.26 10.37
C VAL A 56 -0.56 11.47 11.33
N LEU A 57 0.69 11.27 10.85
CA LEU A 57 1.88 11.55 11.64
C LEU A 57 2.01 13.03 11.99
N LEU A 58 1.65 13.94 11.07
CA LEU A 58 1.58 15.37 11.35
C LEU A 58 0.55 15.67 12.44
N ALA A 59 -0.68 15.16 12.29
CA ALA A 59 -1.73 15.36 13.28
C ALA A 59 -1.30 14.85 14.66
N LEU A 60 -0.69 13.67 14.73
CA LEU A 60 -0.15 13.14 15.98
C LEU A 60 0.95 14.04 16.56
N THR A 61 1.88 14.51 15.73
CA THR A 61 2.95 15.45 16.14
C THR A 61 2.39 16.75 16.70
N LEU A 62 1.31 17.29 16.12
CA LEU A 62 0.66 18.53 16.57
C LEU A 62 -0.18 18.34 17.85
N LEU A 63 -0.75 17.15 18.06
CA LEU A 63 -1.55 16.85 19.26
C LEU A 63 -0.69 16.58 20.50
N LEU A 64 0.55 16.13 20.33
CA LEU A 64 1.44 15.80 21.45
C LEU A 64 1.76 16.99 22.37
N PRO A 65 2.08 18.20 21.86
CA PRO A 65 2.21 19.41 22.70
C PRO A 65 0.91 19.79 23.42
N LEU A 66 -0.25 19.56 22.79
CA LEU A 66 -1.57 19.88 23.34
C LEU A 66 -2.04 18.87 24.39
N ARG A 67 -1.26 17.80 24.64
CA ARG A 67 -1.58 16.71 25.56
C ARG A 67 -1.98 17.20 26.95
N ARG A 68 -1.26 18.18 27.50
CA ARG A 68 -1.54 18.73 28.84
C ARG A 68 -2.84 19.55 28.88
N TRP A 69 -3.11 20.34 27.83
CA TRP A 69 -4.26 21.24 27.78
C TRP A 69 -5.56 20.51 27.50
N LEU A 70 -5.53 19.58 26.53
CA LEU A 70 -6.69 18.76 26.17
C LEU A 70 -6.85 17.52 27.06
N LYS A 71 -5.93 17.35 28.04
CA LYS A 71 -5.88 16.23 28.98
C LYS A 71 -5.89 14.88 28.27
N PHE A 72 -5.15 14.76 27.17
CA PHE A 72 -5.05 13.51 26.41
C PHE A 72 -4.32 12.44 27.22
N ASN A 73 -4.87 11.23 27.16
CA ASN A 73 -4.14 10.03 27.57
C ASN A 73 -3.55 9.28 26.35
N ASP A 74 -2.65 8.33 26.61
CA ASP A 74 -1.98 7.55 25.53
C ASP A 74 -3.01 6.79 24.68
N ALA A 75 -4.03 6.24 25.33
CA ALA A 75 -5.08 5.47 24.68
C ALA A 75 -5.92 6.33 23.71
N GLU A 76 -6.23 7.58 24.06
CA GLU A 76 -6.96 8.53 23.22
C GLU A 76 -6.14 8.95 22.00
N LEU A 77 -4.84 9.21 22.16
CA LEU A 77 -3.95 9.56 21.05
C LEU A 77 -3.79 8.39 20.07
N LEU A 78 -3.65 7.17 20.58
CA LEU A 78 -3.56 5.97 19.74
C LEU A 78 -4.91 5.63 19.10
N ALA A 79 -6.03 5.78 19.80
CA ALA A 79 -7.36 5.59 19.21
C ALA A 79 -7.62 6.61 18.09
N PHE A 80 -7.21 7.88 18.27
CA PHE A 80 -7.24 8.89 17.21
C PHE A 80 -6.34 8.49 16.04
N TYR A 81 -5.10 8.07 16.29
CA TYR A 81 -4.17 7.62 15.25
C TYR A 81 -4.78 6.50 14.38
N LEU A 82 -5.44 5.53 15.02
CA LEU A 82 -6.13 4.44 14.32
C LEU A 82 -7.30 4.94 13.48
N PHE A 83 -8.17 5.79 14.04
CA PHE A 83 -9.26 6.43 13.30
C PHE A 83 -8.72 7.14 12.05
N ALA A 84 -7.67 7.95 12.24
CA ALA A 84 -7.07 8.78 11.21
C ALA A 84 -6.38 7.96 10.10
N CYS A 85 -5.74 6.84 10.43
CA CYS A 85 -5.17 5.91 9.44
C CYS A 85 -6.25 5.33 8.53
N PHE A 86 -7.33 4.82 9.11
CA PHE A 86 -8.42 4.21 8.32
C PHE A 86 -9.25 5.24 7.56
N SER A 87 -9.40 6.46 8.07
CA SER A 87 -10.15 7.52 7.39
C SER A 87 -9.40 8.13 6.22
N LEU A 88 -8.06 8.11 6.24
CA LEU A 88 -7.24 8.60 5.14
C LEU A 88 -7.22 7.62 3.95
N LEU A 89 -7.28 6.31 4.19
CA LEU A 89 -7.14 5.28 3.15
C LEU A 89 -8.04 5.49 1.91
N PRO A 90 -9.35 5.76 2.04
CA PRO A 90 -10.22 6.02 0.90
C PRO A 90 -9.86 7.28 0.12
N THR A 91 -9.37 8.32 0.81
CA THR A 91 -8.97 9.61 0.21
C THR A 91 -7.66 9.50 -0.56
N THR A 92 -6.85 8.48 -0.29
CA THR A 92 -5.59 8.29 -1.01
C THR A 92 -5.81 8.08 -2.49
N PHE A 93 -4.72 8.24 -3.23
CA PHE A 93 -4.74 8.01 -4.64
C PHE A 93 -5.00 6.54 -5.03
N GLY A 94 -4.78 5.60 -4.10
CA GLY A 94 -5.13 4.19 -4.27
C GLY A 94 -6.59 3.86 -3.92
N GLY A 95 -7.34 4.80 -3.36
CA GLY A 95 -8.76 4.71 -3.04
C GLY A 95 -9.65 5.34 -4.12
N VAL A 96 -10.49 6.30 -3.74
CA VAL A 96 -11.56 6.84 -4.60
C VAL A 96 -11.04 7.47 -5.90
N ARG A 97 -9.81 8.00 -5.88
CA ARG A 97 -9.16 8.67 -7.00
C ARG A 97 -8.82 7.72 -8.16
N SER A 98 -8.58 6.43 -7.87
CA SER A 98 -8.42 5.38 -8.91
C SER A 98 -9.73 4.67 -9.23
N PHE A 99 -10.62 4.60 -8.24
CA PHE A 99 -11.95 4.02 -8.34
C PHE A 99 -12.82 4.76 -9.37
N PHE A 100 -13.01 6.08 -9.25
CA PHE A 100 -13.93 6.81 -10.14
C PHE A 100 -13.59 6.68 -11.62
N PRO A 101 -12.32 6.89 -12.06
CA PRO A 101 -11.98 6.74 -13.47
C PRO A 101 -12.19 5.30 -13.99
N SER A 102 -12.02 4.29 -13.15
CA SER A 102 -12.27 2.88 -13.53
C SER A 102 -13.74 2.63 -13.92
N LEU A 103 -14.66 3.48 -13.45
CA LEU A 103 -16.09 3.37 -13.79
C LEU A 103 -16.50 4.24 -14.98
N THR A 104 -15.93 5.44 -15.09
CA THR A 104 -16.40 6.49 -16.01
C THR A 104 -15.66 6.51 -17.34
N THR A 105 -14.41 6.02 -17.38
CA THR A 105 -13.56 6.08 -18.58
C THR A 105 -14.12 5.33 -19.81
N PRO A 106 -14.83 4.20 -19.70
CA PRO A 106 -15.35 3.50 -20.89
C PRO A 106 -16.32 4.35 -21.71
N LEU A 107 -17.15 5.19 -21.08
CA LEU A 107 -18.05 6.05 -21.84
C LEU A 107 -17.32 7.26 -22.42
N TYR A 108 -16.52 7.96 -21.59
CA TYR A 108 -15.92 9.25 -21.98
C TYR A 108 -14.84 9.11 -23.05
N TYR A 109 -14.01 8.05 -22.98
CA TYR A 109 -12.89 7.83 -23.91
C TYR A 109 -13.23 6.86 -25.05
N ALA A 110 -14.52 6.56 -25.26
CA ALA A 110 -14.95 5.71 -26.35
C ALA A 110 -14.62 6.33 -27.72
N THR A 111 -13.95 5.56 -28.57
CA THR A 111 -13.75 5.88 -29.99
C THR A 111 -14.24 4.71 -30.84
N PRO A 112 -14.50 4.91 -32.15
CA PRO A 112 -14.92 3.83 -33.04
C PRO A 112 -13.97 2.61 -33.02
N ASP A 113 -12.67 2.85 -32.82
CA ASP A 113 -11.63 1.82 -32.96
C ASP A 113 -11.31 1.05 -31.66
N ASN A 114 -11.76 1.52 -30.49
CA ASN A 114 -11.23 1.03 -29.20
C ASN A 114 -12.18 0.12 -28.40
N ARG A 115 -13.40 -0.17 -28.89
CA ARG A 115 -14.43 -1.03 -28.27
C ARG A 115 -14.96 -0.58 -26.90
N LEU A 116 -14.52 0.56 -26.36
CA LEU A 116 -14.92 1.00 -25.02
C LEU A 116 -16.44 1.24 -24.89
N LYS A 117 -17.12 1.63 -25.98
CA LYS A 117 -18.59 1.75 -26.02
C LYS A 117 -19.29 0.41 -25.81
N GLU A 118 -18.74 -0.68 -26.37
CA GLU A 118 -19.25 -2.04 -26.12
C GLU A 118 -19.06 -2.44 -24.66
N PHE A 119 -17.89 -2.13 -24.09
CA PHE A 119 -17.60 -2.42 -22.69
C PHE A 119 -18.51 -1.64 -21.75
N TRP A 120 -18.78 -0.37 -22.06
CA TRP A 120 -19.75 0.44 -21.32
C TRP A 120 -21.16 -0.18 -21.27
N ALA A 121 -21.62 -0.75 -22.38
CA ALA A 121 -22.91 -1.43 -22.46
C ALA A 121 -22.95 -2.73 -21.62
N LEU A 122 -21.80 -3.34 -21.33
CA LEU A 122 -21.68 -4.54 -20.50
C LEU A 122 -21.56 -4.22 -19.00
N LEU A 123 -21.24 -2.97 -18.64
CA LEU A 123 -21.20 -2.53 -17.25
C LEU A 123 -22.62 -2.38 -16.68
N PRO A 124 -22.91 -2.87 -15.45
CA PRO A 124 -24.23 -2.77 -14.85
C PRO A 124 -24.70 -1.32 -14.69
N ASP A 125 -26.01 -1.11 -14.84
CA ASP A 125 -26.64 0.21 -14.73
C ASP A 125 -26.48 0.86 -13.35
N TRP A 126 -26.20 0.04 -12.34
CA TRP A 126 -26.08 0.48 -10.97
C TRP A 126 -24.65 0.84 -10.54
N TRP A 127 -23.64 0.68 -11.40
CA TRP A 127 -22.23 0.98 -11.06
C TRP A 127 -21.92 2.47 -11.03
N VAL A 128 -22.56 3.25 -11.90
CA VAL A 128 -22.20 4.63 -12.22
C VAL A 128 -23.39 5.28 -12.96
N PRO A 129 -23.61 6.61 -12.86
CA PRO A 129 -24.64 7.28 -13.64
C PRO A 129 -24.51 6.97 -15.14
N LYS A 130 -25.63 6.67 -15.80
CA LYS A 130 -25.61 6.25 -17.21
C LYS A 130 -25.78 7.40 -18.21
N ASP A 131 -26.25 8.57 -17.78
CA ASP A 131 -26.39 9.74 -18.63
C ASP A 131 -25.01 10.26 -19.08
N SER A 132 -24.84 10.35 -20.40
CA SER A 132 -23.65 10.91 -21.04
C SER A 132 -23.34 12.34 -20.61
N ALA A 133 -24.35 13.18 -20.33
CA ALA A 133 -24.14 14.55 -19.88
C ALA A 133 -23.51 14.59 -18.48
N ILE A 134 -23.92 13.67 -17.61
CA ILE A 134 -23.38 13.52 -16.25
C ILE A 134 -21.92 13.07 -16.29
N ILE A 135 -21.60 12.08 -17.14
CA ILE A 135 -20.22 11.60 -17.31
C ILE A 135 -19.34 12.65 -17.97
N ARG A 136 -19.87 13.38 -18.96
CA ARG A 136 -19.15 14.50 -19.58
C ARG A 136 -18.85 15.59 -18.55
N GLY A 137 -19.83 15.97 -17.74
CA GLY A 137 -19.66 16.94 -16.65
C GLY A 137 -18.64 16.51 -15.59
N PHE A 138 -18.46 15.21 -15.36
CA PHE A 138 -17.40 14.69 -14.47
C PHE A 138 -16.00 15.01 -15.01
N PHE A 139 -15.78 14.86 -16.31
CA PHE A 139 -14.46 15.07 -16.93
C PHE A 139 -14.18 16.52 -17.33
N GLU A 140 -15.21 17.25 -17.79
CA GLU A 140 -15.09 18.62 -18.32
C GLU A 140 -15.48 19.70 -17.29
N GLY A 141 -16.20 19.33 -16.23
CA GLY A 141 -16.79 20.25 -15.26
C GLY A 141 -18.24 20.62 -15.61
N MET A 142 -19.00 21.02 -14.59
CA MET A 142 -20.40 21.45 -14.67
C MET A 142 -20.67 22.57 -13.65
N GLU A 143 -19.84 23.61 -13.65
CA GLU A 143 -19.94 24.77 -12.75
C GLU A 143 -20.07 24.41 -11.26
N GLY A 144 -19.56 23.23 -10.84
CA GLY A 144 -19.62 22.76 -9.46
C GLY A 144 -20.92 22.09 -9.02
N ARG A 145 -21.94 21.99 -9.90
CA ARG A 145 -23.17 21.25 -9.57
C ARG A 145 -22.93 19.76 -9.67
N THR A 146 -22.77 19.10 -8.52
CA THR A 146 -22.66 17.64 -8.44
C THR A 146 -24.07 17.02 -8.48
N PRO A 147 -24.41 16.17 -9.46
CA PRO A 147 -25.73 15.53 -9.55
C PRO A 147 -25.85 14.41 -8.52
N TRP A 148 -26.15 14.77 -7.28
CA TRP A 148 -26.21 13.84 -6.14
C TRP A 148 -27.29 12.77 -6.28
N ASP A 149 -28.43 13.11 -6.87
CA ASP A 149 -29.54 12.17 -7.07
C ASP A 149 -29.12 10.96 -7.93
N GLU A 150 -28.18 11.19 -8.83
CA GLU A 150 -27.67 10.20 -9.78
C GLU A 150 -26.50 9.40 -9.19
N TRP A 151 -25.65 10.05 -8.39
CA TRP A 151 -24.50 9.40 -7.75
C TRP A 151 -24.82 8.67 -6.44
N LEU A 152 -25.83 9.10 -5.69
CA LEU A 152 -26.10 8.52 -4.38
C LEU A 152 -26.43 7.01 -4.45
N PRO A 153 -27.30 6.53 -5.37
CA PRO A 153 -27.58 5.10 -5.49
C PRO A 153 -26.34 4.22 -5.82
N PRO A 154 -25.48 4.54 -6.82
CA PRO A 154 -24.27 3.76 -7.06
C PRO A 154 -23.30 3.83 -5.88
N LEU A 155 -23.11 5.00 -5.25
CA LEU A 155 -22.19 5.15 -4.13
C LEU A 155 -22.60 4.32 -2.90
N LEU A 156 -23.90 4.20 -2.62
CA LEU A 156 -24.40 3.33 -1.54
C LEU A 156 -24.06 1.85 -1.80
N ARG A 157 -24.20 1.39 -3.05
CA ARG A 157 -23.87 0.01 -3.45
C ARG A 157 -22.37 -0.25 -3.42
N TRP A 158 -21.56 0.73 -3.82
CA TRP A 158 -20.11 0.65 -3.72
C TRP A 158 -19.61 0.72 -2.28
N THR A 159 -20.30 1.46 -1.40
CA THR A 159 -19.99 1.48 0.04
C THR A 159 -20.04 0.07 0.61
N LEU A 160 -21.02 -0.74 0.22
CA LEU A 160 -21.07 -2.15 0.62
C LEU A 160 -19.83 -2.93 0.17
N PHE A 161 -19.36 -2.72 -1.07
CA PHE A 161 -18.13 -3.35 -1.56
C PHE A 161 -16.89 -2.92 -0.76
N PHE A 162 -16.73 -1.63 -0.47
CA PHE A 162 -15.65 -1.11 0.38
C PHE A 162 -15.69 -1.67 1.81
N VAL A 163 -16.88 -1.83 2.39
CA VAL A 163 -17.07 -2.50 3.68
C VAL A 163 -16.58 -3.95 3.62
N GLY A 164 -16.88 -4.67 2.53
CA GLY A 164 -16.38 -6.02 2.32
C GLY A 164 -14.86 -6.11 2.23
N LEU A 165 -14.22 -5.20 1.47
CA LEU A 165 -12.76 -5.09 1.39
C LEU A 165 -12.13 -4.79 2.76
N TRP A 166 -12.74 -3.88 3.52
CA TRP A 166 -12.29 -3.59 4.88
C TRP A 166 -12.42 -4.80 5.80
N ALA A 167 -13.54 -5.50 5.77
CA ALA A 167 -13.76 -6.68 6.61
C ALA A 167 -12.78 -7.82 6.29
N ILE A 168 -12.39 -8.01 5.02
CA ILE A 168 -11.36 -8.97 4.61
C ILE A 168 -10.00 -8.60 5.20
N GLY A 169 -9.51 -7.38 4.91
CA GLY A 169 -8.19 -6.93 5.38
C GLY A 169 -8.08 -6.94 6.90
N TYR A 170 -9.12 -6.44 7.55
CA TYR A 170 -9.21 -6.36 8.99
C TYR A 170 -9.33 -7.75 9.63
N GLY A 171 -10.22 -8.60 9.13
CA GLY A 171 -10.45 -9.96 9.64
C GLY A 171 -9.19 -10.83 9.57
N TRP A 172 -8.48 -10.84 8.44
CA TRP A 172 -7.24 -11.63 8.29
C TRP A 172 -6.13 -11.16 9.24
N ALA A 173 -5.95 -9.85 9.39
CA ALA A 173 -4.98 -9.31 10.33
C ALA A 173 -5.27 -9.77 11.76
N TRP A 174 -6.53 -9.71 12.21
CA TRP A 174 -6.93 -10.15 13.55
C TRP A 174 -6.85 -11.66 13.76
N LEU A 175 -6.92 -12.47 12.69
CA LEU A 175 -6.69 -13.91 12.77
C LEU A 175 -5.21 -14.30 12.88
N LEU A 176 -4.32 -13.57 12.20
CA LEU A 176 -2.94 -13.99 12.01
C LEU A 176 -1.94 -13.20 12.88
N ALA A 177 -2.10 -11.87 13.00
CA ALA A 177 -1.17 -11.01 13.72
C ALA A 177 -1.00 -11.32 15.21
N PRO A 178 -2.03 -11.78 15.97
CA PRO A 178 -1.83 -12.17 17.37
C PRO A 178 -0.79 -13.29 17.54
N ASN A 179 -0.76 -14.26 16.62
CA ASN A 179 0.24 -15.34 16.63
C ASN A 179 1.62 -14.82 16.25
N TRP A 180 1.69 -13.91 15.28
CA TRP A 180 2.96 -13.27 14.91
C TRP A 180 3.59 -12.49 16.07
N LEU A 181 2.76 -11.90 16.94
CA LEU A 181 3.20 -11.15 18.11
C LEU A 181 3.63 -12.06 19.27
N SER A 182 2.82 -13.08 19.57
CA SER A 182 3.03 -13.95 20.73
C SER A 182 4.03 -15.08 20.46
N ALA A 183 3.87 -15.81 19.35
CA ALA A 183 4.69 -16.97 19.03
C ALA A 183 5.96 -16.59 18.25
N GLU A 184 5.85 -15.68 17.29
CA GLU A 184 6.99 -15.30 16.42
C GLU A 184 7.71 -14.03 16.88
N ARG A 185 7.14 -13.29 17.84
CA ARG A 185 7.71 -12.06 18.44
C ARG A 185 8.15 -11.02 17.41
N LEU A 186 7.35 -10.82 16.36
CA LEU A 186 7.63 -9.80 15.36
C LEU A 186 7.60 -8.38 15.95
N ASN A 187 8.43 -7.49 15.39
CA ASN A 187 8.66 -6.16 15.94
C ASN A 187 7.65 -5.08 15.49
N PHE A 188 6.99 -5.26 14.34
CA PHE A 188 6.10 -4.27 13.72
C PHE A 188 6.73 -2.88 13.62
N PRO A 189 7.82 -2.71 12.83
CA PRO A 189 8.62 -1.48 12.84
C PRO A 189 7.84 -0.18 12.64
N LEU A 190 6.78 -0.20 11.81
CA LEU A 190 6.00 0.99 11.51
C LEU A 190 5.00 1.37 12.61
N ALA A 191 4.57 0.40 13.43
CA ALA A 191 3.78 0.67 14.62
C ALA A 191 4.63 1.24 15.77
N GLN A 192 5.96 1.05 15.75
CA GLN A 192 6.86 1.56 16.78
C GLN A 192 6.94 3.08 16.80
N LEU A 193 6.90 3.75 15.64
CA LEU A 193 6.97 5.20 15.58
C LEU A 193 5.84 5.90 16.34
N PRO A 194 4.54 5.67 16.03
CA PRO A 194 3.45 6.31 16.77
C PRO A 194 3.44 5.91 18.25
N LEU A 195 3.82 4.67 18.57
CA LEU A 195 3.90 4.21 19.95
C LEU A 195 4.98 4.95 20.74
N GLN A 196 6.19 5.08 20.20
CA GLN A 196 7.30 5.79 20.85
C GLN A 196 7.05 7.30 20.91
N MET A 197 6.39 7.89 19.91
CA MET A 197 5.96 9.28 19.95
C MET A 197 4.99 9.55 21.12
N VAL A 198 4.08 8.62 21.41
CA VAL A 198 3.08 8.75 22.48
C VAL A 198 3.64 8.42 23.87
N ARG A 199 4.38 7.31 24.00
CA ARG A 199 4.89 6.80 25.29
C ARG A 199 6.27 7.34 25.68
N GLY A 200 7.01 7.89 24.73
CA GLY A 200 8.42 8.27 24.92
C GLY A 200 9.40 7.12 24.70
N VAL A 201 10.69 7.44 24.86
CA VAL A 201 11.82 6.52 24.70
C VAL A 201 12.68 6.57 25.96
N GLU A 202 12.99 5.42 26.55
CA GLU A 202 13.84 5.30 27.75
C GLU A 202 13.39 6.21 28.92
N GLY A 203 12.08 6.37 29.10
CA GLY A 203 11.50 7.20 30.17
C GLY A 203 11.50 8.71 29.90
N GLN A 204 11.99 9.15 28.73
CA GLN A 204 11.91 10.53 28.27
C GLN A 204 10.88 10.70 27.17
N ASN A 205 10.29 11.89 27.06
CA ASN A 205 9.43 12.21 25.92
C ASN A 205 10.21 12.09 24.61
N PHE A 206 9.56 11.61 23.55
CA PHE A 206 10.20 11.40 22.24
C PHE A 206 10.92 12.67 21.73
N PHE A 207 10.22 13.80 21.72
CA PHE A 207 10.78 15.11 21.30
C PHE A 207 11.69 15.77 22.33
N ALA A 208 11.86 15.21 23.53
CA ALA A 208 12.88 15.68 24.48
C ALA A 208 14.26 15.05 24.19
N THR A 209 14.30 13.97 23.41
CA THR A 209 15.53 13.24 23.10
C THR A 209 16.34 13.95 22.01
N ARG A 210 17.59 14.33 22.30
CA ARG A 210 18.47 15.05 21.34
C ARG A 210 18.74 14.26 20.04
N LEU A 211 18.87 12.94 20.14
CA LEU A 211 19.07 12.07 18.98
C LEU A 211 17.90 12.11 17.98
N VAL A 212 16.67 12.30 18.47
CA VAL A 212 15.50 12.45 17.59
C VAL A 212 15.64 13.69 16.73
N TRP A 213 16.03 14.83 17.32
CA TRP A 213 16.23 16.08 16.58
C TRP A 213 17.39 16.01 15.59
N PHE A 214 18.49 15.36 15.97
CA PHE A 214 19.59 15.12 15.03
C PHE A 214 19.12 14.25 13.85
N GLY A 215 18.30 13.24 14.13
CA GLY A 215 17.64 12.42 13.11
C GLY A 215 16.75 13.26 12.20
N ILE A 216 15.87 14.08 12.77
CA ILE A 216 14.96 14.96 12.02
C ILE A 216 15.75 15.87 11.07
N PHE A 217 16.83 16.47 11.56
CA PHE A 217 17.72 17.31 10.75
C PHE A 217 18.32 16.52 9.58
N LEU A 218 18.92 15.35 9.84
CA LEU A 218 19.51 14.50 8.80
C LEU A 218 18.46 14.01 7.80
N GLY A 219 17.25 13.67 8.26
CA GLY A 219 16.15 13.21 7.42
C GLY A 219 15.58 14.29 6.50
N ALA A 220 15.52 15.53 7.00
CA ALA A 220 15.05 16.69 6.25
C ALA A 220 16.07 17.19 5.21
N MET A 221 17.37 17.03 5.49
CA MET A 221 18.47 17.60 4.72
C MET A 221 18.41 17.27 3.22
N PRO A 222 18.22 16.00 2.76
CA PRO A 222 18.22 15.69 1.32
C PRO A 222 17.16 16.48 0.54
N THR A 223 15.93 16.54 1.02
CA THR A 223 14.84 17.26 0.34
C THR A 223 15.05 18.77 0.40
N THR A 224 15.56 19.30 1.51
CA THR A 224 15.93 20.72 1.61
C THR A 224 16.99 21.09 0.59
N LEU A 225 18.04 20.28 0.44
CA LEU A 225 19.09 20.51 -0.55
C LEU A 225 18.55 20.42 -1.98
N MET A 226 17.71 19.43 -2.27
CA MET A 226 17.07 19.29 -3.58
C MET A 226 16.17 20.50 -3.90
N ALA A 227 15.39 20.96 -2.92
CA ALA A 227 14.53 22.14 -3.04
C ALA A 227 15.34 23.42 -3.28
N ILE A 228 16.47 23.60 -2.58
CA ILE A 228 17.35 24.76 -2.80
C ILE A 228 17.98 24.67 -4.20
N CYS A 229 18.50 23.50 -4.59
CA CYS A 229 19.08 23.31 -5.91
C CYS A 229 18.06 23.52 -7.04
N SER A 230 16.77 23.24 -6.82
CA SER A 230 15.73 23.45 -7.83
C SER A 230 15.45 24.92 -8.16
N PHE A 231 15.97 25.87 -7.39
CA PHE A 231 15.97 27.28 -7.78
C PHE A 231 17.01 27.60 -8.86
N PHE A 232 18.08 26.79 -8.97
CA PHE A 232 19.22 27.08 -9.83
C PHE A 232 19.35 26.12 -11.01
N ARG A 233 18.91 24.86 -10.86
CA ARG A 233 19.00 23.83 -11.91
C ARG A 233 17.95 22.74 -11.72
N GLU A 234 17.77 21.94 -12.76
CA GLU A 234 17.00 20.71 -12.65
C GLU A 234 17.67 19.73 -11.67
N VAL A 235 16.88 19.17 -10.75
CA VAL A 235 17.35 18.22 -9.74
C VAL A 235 16.74 16.85 -9.98
N ARG A 236 17.61 15.87 -10.25
CA ARG A 236 17.21 14.48 -10.39
C ARG A 236 16.92 13.87 -9.02
N ARG A 237 15.81 13.12 -8.92
CA ARG A 237 15.41 12.41 -7.69
C ARG A 237 16.00 11.03 -7.55
N PHE A 238 16.32 10.44 -8.68
CA PHE A 238 16.93 9.14 -8.79
C PHE A 238 17.97 9.20 -9.90
N TRP A 239 18.93 8.29 -9.83
CA TRP A 239 19.94 8.15 -10.87
C TRP A 239 19.66 6.87 -11.63
N ASP A 240 19.33 6.98 -12.91
CA ASP A 240 19.26 5.84 -13.80
C ASP A 240 20.63 5.64 -14.46
N LEU A 241 21.21 4.46 -14.24
CA LEU A 241 22.47 4.06 -14.85
C LEU A 241 22.28 3.50 -16.26
N ALA A 242 21.04 3.31 -16.73
CA ALA A 242 20.75 2.79 -18.06
C ALA A 242 21.52 3.52 -19.20
N PRO A 243 21.66 4.86 -19.22
CA PRO A 243 22.42 5.54 -20.27
C PRO A 243 23.87 5.08 -20.41
N TYR A 244 24.49 4.58 -19.33
CA TYR A 244 25.87 4.09 -19.33
C TYR A 244 26.00 2.60 -19.68
N LEU A 245 24.87 1.90 -19.84
CA LEU A 245 24.80 0.45 -20.05
C LEU A 245 24.33 0.13 -21.48
N THR A 246 24.95 0.71 -22.51
CA THR A 246 24.48 0.62 -23.92
C THR A 246 24.74 -0.69 -24.60
N ASP A 247 25.92 -1.25 -24.37
CA ASP A 247 26.42 -2.37 -25.17
C ASP A 247 26.08 -3.71 -24.51
N ARG A 248 25.93 -4.75 -25.34
CA ARG A 248 25.82 -6.13 -24.85
C ARG A 248 27.14 -6.53 -24.17
N PRO A 249 27.11 -7.27 -23.04
CA PRO A 249 25.92 -7.82 -22.39
C PRO A 249 25.23 -6.84 -21.41
N PHE A 250 25.87 -5.74 -21.05
CA PHE A 250 25.45 -4.84 -19.96
C PHE A 250 24.10 -4.16 -20.17
N ASN A 251 23.65 -4.01 -21.42
CA ASN A 251 22.33 -3.49 -21.73
C ASN A 251 21.16 -4.28 -21.12
N ALA A 252 21.37 -5.57 -20.83
CA ALA A 252 20.38 -6.40 -20.14
C ALA A 252 20.18 -6.04 -18.65
N LEU A 253 21.07 -5.24 -18.06
CA LEU A 253 20.92 -4.73 -16.69
C LEU A 253 19.91 -3.58 -16.58
N ARG A 254 19.51 -2.99 -17.71
CA ARG A 254 18.58 -1.85 -17.76
C ARG A 254 17.17 -2.25 -17.35
N PRO A 255 16.41 -1.34 -16.71
CA PRO A 255 16.87 -0.13 -16.00
C PRO A 255 17.63 -0.49 -14.72
N LEU A 256 18.58 0.36 -14.30
CA LEU A 256 19.28 0.22 -13.02
C LEU A 256 19.26 1.56 -12.30
N MET A 257 18.27 1.73 -11.43
CA MET A 257 17.95 3.02 -10.82
C MET A 257 18.33 3.07 -9.35
N ILE A 258 18.95 4.16 -8.91
CA ILE A 258 19.28 4.43 -7.51
C ILE A 258 18.28 5.45 -6.97
N PHE A 259 17.44 5.03 -6.02
CA PHE A 259 16.53 5.91 -5.30
C PHE A 259 17.03 6.14 -3.87
N PRO A 260 17.39 7.37 -3.49
CA PRO A 260 17.82 7.70 -2.12
C PRO A 260 16.60 7.89 -1.19
N LEU A 261 15.88 6.81 -0.91
CA LEU A 261 14.67 6.83 -0.07
C LEU A 261 15.05 6.87 1.42
N VAL A 262 15.06 8.07 1.99
CA VAL A 262 15.55 8.37 3.34
C VAL A 262 14.68 7.74 4.43
N GLU A 263 13.35 7.79 4.28
CA GLU A 263 12.39 7.10 5.12
C GLU A 263 12.62 5.57 5.15
N GLY A 264 13.04 5.03 4.01
CA GLY A 264 13.48 3.64 3.86
C GLY A 264 14.66 3.28 4.74
N VAL A 265 15.63 4.18 4.84
CA VAL A 265 16.81 4.01 5.72
C VAL A 265 16.40 4.14 7.18
N GLY A 266 15.51 5.08 7.52
CA GLY A 266 15.02 5.30 8.87
C GLY A 266 14.30 4.08 9.44
N PHE A 267 13.23 3.61 8.79
CA PHE A 267 12.53 2.40 9.24
C PHE A 267 13.31 1.12 8.95
N GLY A 268 14.11 1.12 7.89
CA GLY A 268 15.03 0.04 7.53
C GLY A 268 15.93 -0.39 8.67
N TYR A 269 16.26 0.54 9.57
CA TYR A 269 17.09 0.25 10.74
C TYR A 269 16.45 -0.76 11.71
N LEU A 270 15.12 -0.81 11.78
CA LEU A 270 14.37 -1.75 12.62
C LEU A 270 14.12 -3.11 11.93
N VAL A 271 14.34 -3.20 10.62
CA VAL A 271 14.19 -4.43 9.83
C VAL A 271 15.28 -5.44 10.19
N PRO A 272 14.99 -6.76 10.29
CA PRO A 272 16.02 -7.79 10.44
C PRO A 272 17.11 -7.74 9.36
N GLN A 273 18.36 -7.99 9.75
CA GLN A 273 19.53 -7.87 8.86
C GLN A 273 19.42 -8.80 7.64
N GLU A 274 18.83 -9.99 7.84
CA GLU A 274 18.63 -11.03 6.84
C GLU A 274 17.63 -10.59 5.77
N VAL A 275 16.57 -9.87 6.16
CA VAL A 275 15.60 -9.32 5.20
C VAL A 275 16.26 -8.27 4.33
N LEU A 276 16.99 -7.33 4.96
CA LEU A 276 17.69 -6.28 4.22
C LEU A 276 18.68 -6.87 3.22
N LEU A 277 19.48 -7.86 3.65
CA LEU A 277 20.40 -8.60 2.78
C LEU A 277 19.67 -9.22 1.58
N SER A 278 18.58 -9.91 1.86
CA SER A 278 17.85 -10.69 0.84
C SER A 278 17.28 -9.82 -0.26
N VAL A 279 16.73 -8.65 0.08
CA VAL A 279 16.08 -7.78 -0.90
C VAL A 279 17.06 -7.31 -1.97
N TRP A 280 18.21 -6.74 -1.58
CA TRP A 280 19.19 -6.29 -2.56
C TRP A 280 19.93 -7.47 -3.19
N PHE A 281 20.22 -8.55 -2.44
CA PHE A 281 20.86 -9.74 -2.99
C PHE A 281 20.03 -10.36 -4.13
N PHE A 282 18.73 -10.63 -3.90
CA PHE A 282 17.88 -11.20 -4.94
C PHE A 282 17.67 -10.24 -6.11
N TYR A 283 17.59 -8.94 -5.87
CA TYR A 283 17.55 -7.96 -6.97
C TYR A 283 18.77 -8.09 -7.91
N PHE A 284 19.97 -8.26 -7.36
CA PHE A 284 21.18 -8.48 -8.18
C PHE A 284 21.26 -9.88 -8.78
N VAL A 285 20.77 -10.93 -8.12
CA VAL A 285 20.65 -12.27 -8.71
C VAL A 285 19.75 -12.21 -9.95
N PHE A 286 18.63 -11.52 -9.86
CA PHE A 286 17.74 -11.27 -10.99
C PHE A 286 18.42 -10.52 -12.13
N LYS A 287 19.16 -9.45 -11.82
CA LYS A 287 19.95 -8.70 -12.81
C LYS A 287 21.04 -9.56 -13.45
N LEU A 288 21.64 -10.48 -12.70
CA LEU A 288 22.59 -11.45 -13.23
C LEU A 288 21.92 -12.45 -14.19
N ILE A 289 20.71 -12.94 -13.86
CA ILE A 289 19.94 -13.80 -14.78
C ILE A 289 19.61 -13.05 -16.07
N ALA A 290 19.22 -11.77 -15.99
CA ALA A 290 18.98 -10.94 -17.17
C ALA A 290 20.28 -10.75 -17.99
N LEU A 291 21.40 -10.43 -17.33
CA LEU A 291 22.71 -10.26 -17.95
C LEU A 291 23.16 -11.51 -18.71
N VAL A 292 23.05 -12.67 -18.09
CA VAL A 292 23.47 -13.94 -18.69
C VAL A 292 22.49 -14.38 -19.78
N GLY A 293 21.19 -14.40 -19.49
CA GLY A 293 20.18 -14.86 -20.45
C GLY A 293 20.06 -13.95 -21.66
N VAL A 294 19.76 -12.66 -21.46
CA VAL A 294 19.53 -11.70 -22.55
C VAL A 294 20.84 -11.13 -23.08
N GLY A 295 21.76 -10.76 -22.18
CA GLY A 295 22.99 -10.07 -22.57
C GLY A 295 24.02 -11.00 -23.24
N VAL A 296 24.30 -12.16 -22.64
CA VAL A 296 25.32 -13.11 -23.12
C VAL A 296 24.73 -14.10 -24.11
N PHE A 297 23.65 -14.81 -23.75
CA PHE A 297 23.07 -15.84 -24.60
C PHE A 297 22.09 -15.31 -25.66
N GLY A 298 21.67 -14.04 -25.58
CA GLY A 298 20.74 -13.46 -26.53
C GLY A 298 19.33 -14.08 -26.47
N TRP A 299 18.90 -14.56 -25.29
CA TRP A 299 17.56 -15.13 -25.12
C TRP A 299 16.49 -14.08 -25.41
N GLU A 300 15.72 -14.33 -26.45
CA GLU A 300 14.52 -13.57 -26.80
C GLU A 300 13.30 -14.44 -26.55
N ILE A 301 12.56 -14.12 -25.48
CA ILE A 301 11.33 -14.86 -25.15
C ILE A 301 10.16 -14.23 -25.90
N PRO A 302 9.40 -15.00 -26.68
CA PRO A 302 8.22 -14.49 -27.37
C PRO A 302 7.22 -13.86 -26.39
N THR A 303 6.78 -12.65 -26.69
CA THR A 303 5.74 -11.98 -25.92
C THR A 303 4.38 -12.64 -26.21
N VAL A 304 3.97 -13.57 -25.35
CA VAL A 304 2.65 -14.22 -25.43
C VAL A 304 1.54 -13.24 -25.04
N MET A 305 1.77 -12.35 -24.06
CA MET A 305 0.79 -11.36 -23.61
C MET A 305 1.45 -10.03 -23.19
N GLY A 306 0.85 -8.91 -23.63
CA GLY A 306 1.34 -7.55 -23.39
C GLY A 306 0.98 -6.94 -22.03
N ILE A 307 1.31 -7.63 -20.92
CA ILE A 307 0.94 -7.20 -19.54
C ILE A 307 2.10 -6.54 -18.75
N GLY A 308 3.14 -6.05 -19.43
CA GLY A 308 4.15 -5.19 -18.79
C GLY A 308 5.19 -5.89 -17.90
N ASP A 309 5.57 -7.13 -18.21
CA ASP A 309 6.62 -7.87 -17.50
C ASP A 309 7.43 -8.69 -18.51
N SER A 310 8.76 -8.59 -18.44
CA SER A 310 9.71 -9.14 -19.43
C SER A 310 10.72 -10.04 -18.76
N PHE A 311 11.31 -10.98 -19.51
CA PHE A 311 12.29 -11.92 -18.99
C PHE A 311 13.37 -11.19 -18.15
N PRO A 312 13.72 -11.70 -16.95
CA PRO A 312 13.28 -12.96 -16.34
C PRO A 312 11.99 -12.88 -15.51
N PHE A 313 10.98 -12.15 -15.96
CA PHE A 313 9.62 -12.08 -15.42
C PHE A 313 9.57 -11.83 -13.89
N PRO A 314 10.26 -10.78 -13.38
CA PRO A 314 10.33 -10.52 -11.94
C PRO A 314 8.93 -10.39 -11.32
N HIS A 315 7.98 -9.81 -12.05
CA HIS A 315 6.62 -9.62 -11.56
C HIS A 315 5.96 -10.97 -11.26
N SER A 316 6.05 -11.90 -12.21
CA SER A 316 5.53 -13.27 -12.09
C SER A 316 6.23 -14.05 -10.96
N GLN A 317 7.55 -13.92 -10.82
CA GLN A 317 8.28 -14.49 -9.68
C GLN A 317 7.79 -13.94 -8.33
N SER A 318 7.54 -12.63 -8.24
CA SER A 318 7.00 -11.99 -7.05
C SER A 318 5.60 -12.52 -6.73
N VAL A 319 4.72 -12.70 -7.73
CA VAL A 319 3.40 -13.36 -7.54
C VAL A 319 3.57 -14.72 -6.90
N GLY A 320 4.48 -15.54 -7.43
CA GLY A 320 4.81 -16.85 -6.89
C GLY A 320 5.16 -16.82 -5.41
N GLY A 321 6.10 -15.94 -5.04
CA GLY A 321 6.51 -15.78 -3.65
C GLY A 321 5.38 -15.25 -2.76
N TYR A 322 4.54 -14.35 -3.27
CA TYR A 322 3.36 -13.84 -2.58
C TYR A 322 2.33 -14.93 -2.29
N LEU A 323 2.00 -15.74 -3.29
CA LEU A 323 1.03 -16.84 -3.16
C LEU A 323 1.57 -17.95 -2.24
N ALA A 324 2.84 -18.32 -2.40
CA ALA A 324 3.50 -19.32 -1.55
C ALA A 324 3.54 -18.89 -0.08
N MET A 325 3.90 -17.63 0.18
CA MET A 325 3.93 -17.09 1.53
C MET A 325 2.53 -17.08 2.16
N ALA A 326 1.51 -16.66 1.41
CA ALA A 326 0.13 -16.70 1.89
C ALA A 326 -0.31 -18.12 2.23
N ALA A 327 -0.07 -19.08 1.33
CA ALA A 327 -0.39 -20.48 1.56
C ALA A 327 0.32 -21.03 2.82
N LEU A 328 1.59 -20.70 3.02
CA LEU A 328 2.36 -21.09 4.20
C LEU A 328 1.79 -20.47 5.49
N LEU A 329 1.45 -19.19 5.47
CA LEU A 329 0.88 -18.48 6.63
C LEU A 329 -0.49 -19.03 7.00
N LEU A 330 -1.35 -19.27 6.00
CA LEU A 330 -2.67 -19.88 6.19
C LEU A 330 -2.53 -21.30 6.73
N TRP A 331 -1.67 -22.13 6.12
CA TRP A 331 -1.42 -23.51 6.57
C TRP A 331 -0.91 -23.57 8.02
N ARG A 332 0.04 -22.70 8.38
CA ARG A 332 0.53 -22.56 9.75
C ARG A 332 -0.57 -22.10 10.69
N GLY A 333 -1.38 -21.11 10.29
CA GLY A 333 -2.55 -20.66 11.04
C GLY A 333 -3.49 -21.81 11.37
N PHE A 334 -3.89 -22.59 10.35
CA PHE A 334 -4.75 -23.77 10.50
C PHE A 334 -4.14 -24.83 11.43
N ARG A 335 -2.83 -25.11 11.34
CA ARG A 335 -2.15 -26.13 12.16
C ARG A 335 -1.86 -25.71 13.59
N GLN A 336 -1.50 -24.45 13.84
CA GLN A 336 -0.90 -24.04 15.12
C GLN A 336 -1.92 -23.75 16.21
N SER A 337 -3.06 -23.11 15.93
CA SER A 337 -4.12 -22.81 16.92
C SER A 337 -5.24 -21.91 16.36
N ALA A 338 -5.35 -21.69 15.04
CA ALA A 338 -6.51 -20.98 14.50
C ALA A 338 -7.82 -21.78 14.68
N PHE A 339 -7.79 -23.05 15.09
CA PHE A 339 -8.99 -23.82 15.47
C PHE A 339 -8.86 -24.80 16.66
N LYS A 340 -7.68 -25.02 17.24
CA LYS A 340 -7.55 -25.81 18.48
C LYS A 340 -7.09 -24.92 19.64
N HIS A 341 -7.71 -25.16 20.79
CA HIS A 341 -7.47 -24.48 22.05
C HIS A 341 -5.99 -24.56 22.43
N GLN A 342 -5.27 -23.45 22.40
CA GLN A 342 -4.18 -23.11 23.32
C GLN A 342 -3.53 -21.81 22.84
N LEU A 343 -3.83 -20.71 23.53
CA LEU A 343 -2.86 -19.65 23.80
C LEU A 343 -3.39 -18.78 24.95
N HIS A 344 -2.71 -18.85 26.10
CA HIS A 344 -2.95 -17.99 27.25
C HIS A 344 -2.35 -16.61 26.97
N PHE A 345 -3.14 -15.61 26.56
CA PHE A 345 -2.92 -14.19 26.91
C PHE A 345 -4.10 -13.31 26.42
N ALA A 346 -4.51 -12.38 27.29
CA ALA A 346 -5.55 -11.32 27.28
C ALA A 346 -6.39 -10.93 26.02
N LEU A 347 -6.08 -11.35 24.80
CA LEU A 347 -6.92 -11.18 23.60
C LEU A 347 -7.55 -12.49 23.09
N SER A 348 -7.28 -13.59 23.78
CA SER A 348 -7.80 -14.94 23.51
C SER A 348 -9.18 -15.18 24.14
N THR A 349 -10.13 -14.25 23.98
CA THR A 349 -11.54 -14.66 24.15
C THR A 349 -11.97 -15.37 22.87
N PRO A 350 -12.68 -16.50 22.95
CA PRO A 350 -13.32 -17.13 21.78
C PRO A 350 -14.12 -16.12 20.94
N HIS A 351 -14.64 -15.08 21.59
CA HIS A 351 -15.39 -13.98 20.99
C HIS A 351 -14.59 -13.15 19.97
N SER A 352 -13.38 -12.65 20.31
CA SER A 352 -12.58 -11.84 19.37
C SER A 352 -12.16 -12.62 18.12
N LYS A 353 -11.90 -13.92 18.28
CA LYS A 353 -11.57 -14.82 17.18
C LYS A 353 -12.78 -15.11 16.30
N MET A 354 -13.94 -15.40 16.90
CA MET A 354 -15.19 -15.60 16.16
C MET A 354 -15.58 -14.34 15.39
N LEU A 355 -15.36 -13.16 15.98
CA LEU A 355 -15.56 -11.88 15.29
C LEU A 355 -14.64 -11.74 14.07
N ALA A 356 -13.36 -12.08 14.20
CA ALA A 356 -12.43 -12.01 13.06
C ALA A 356 -12.80 -13.02 11.95
N ILE A 357 -13.21 -14.24 12.30
CA ILE A 357 -13.77 -15.22 11.34
C ILE A 357 -15.03 -14.66 10.67
N GLY A 358 -15.94 -14.07 11.47
CA GLY A 358 -17.17 -13.45 10.98
C GLY A 358 -16.89 -12.29 10.02
N LEU A 359 -15.87 -11.47 10.28
CA LEU A 359 -15.44 -10.40 9.39
C LEU A 359 -14.87 -10.95 8.07
N VAL A 360 -14.01 -11.97 8.11
CA VAL A 360 -13.51 -12.60 6.88
C VAL A 360 -14.65 -13.22 6.08
N ALA A 361 -15.53 -13.98 6.73
CA ALA A 361 -16.63 -14.67 6.06
C ALA A 361 -17.63 -13.69 5.44
N SER A 362 -18.09 -12.69 6.22
CA SER A 362 -19.02 -11.67 5.73
C SER A 362 -18.39 -10.78 4.66
N GLY A 363 -17.14 -10.34 4.85
CA GLY A 363 -16.42 -9.55 3.85
C GLY A 363 -16.23 -10.30 2.54
N SER A 364 -15.90 -11.58 2.61
CA SER A 364 -15.74 -12.46 1.44
C SER A 364 -17.08 -12.69 0.72
N LEU A 365 -18.16 -12.95 1.47
CA LEU A 365 -19.50 -13.09 0.93
C LEU A 365 -19.96 -11.80 0.23
N ILE A 366 -19.71 -10.65 0.85
CA ILE A 366 -20.04 -9.34 0.27
C ILE A 366 -19.27 -9.13 -1.03
N VAL A 367 -17.95 -9.28 -1.03
CA VAL A 367 -17.11 -9.02 -2.21
C VAL A 367 -17.43 -9.97 -3.37
N VAL A 368 -17.51 -11.28 -3.10
CA VAL A 368 -17.85 -12.27 -4.14
C VAL A 368 -19.29 -12.09 -4.62
N GLY A 369 -20.24 -11.95 -3.70
CA GLY A 369 -21.65 -11.73 -4.01
C GLY A 369 -21.88 -10.46 -4.84
N TRP A 370 -21.16 -9.38 -4.53
CA TRP A 370 -21.22 -8.12 -5.29
C TRP A 370 -20.66 -8.28 -6.71
N MET A 371 -19.55 -9.00 -6.89
CA MET A 371 -19.00 -9.30 -8.22
C MET A 371 -19.98 -10.15 -9.04
N MET A 372 -20.58 -11.17 -8.44
CA MET A 372 -21.58 -12.02 -9.09
C MET A 372 -22.87 -11.25 -9.42
N ALA A 373 -23.35 -10.40 -8.52
CA ALA A 373 -24.50 -9.53 -8.75
C ALA A 373 -24.24 -8.50 -9.87
N SER A 374 -22.97 -8.16 -10.14
CA SER A 374 -22.57 -7.35 -11.30
C SER A 374 -22.64 -8.14 -12.62
N GLY A 375 -22.86 -9.46 -12.57
CA GLY A 375 -22.87 -10.35 -13.71
C GLY A 375 -21.50 -10.95 -14.05
N MET A 376 -20.56 -10.96 -13.10
CA MET A 376 -19.31 -11.72 -13.23
C MET A 376 -19.58 -13.20 -12.95
N ALA A 377 -19.01 -14.09 -13.75
CA ALA A 377 -19.09 -15.53 -13.51
C ALA A 377 -18.47 -15.90 -12.15
N ALA A 378 -19.13 -16.81 -11.42
CA ALA A 378 -18.72 -17.22 -10.08
C ALA A 378 -17.27 -17.74 -10.03
N THR A 379 -16.84 -18.46 -11.07
CA THR A 379 -15.48 -18.99 -11.20
C THR A 379 -14.43 -17.89 -11.21
N ILE A 380 -14.64 -16.84 -12.01
CA ILE A 380 -13.73 -15.69 -12.10
C ILE A 380 -13.78 -14.85 -10.82
N ALA A 381 -14.98 -14.63 -10.28
CA ALA A 381 -15.17 -13.89 -9.03
C ALA A 381 -14.44 -14.55 -7.84
N LEU A 382 -14.59 -15.87 -7.69
CA LEU A 382 -13.92 -16.65 -6.64
C LEU A 382 -12.40 -16.68 -6.85
N ALA A 383 -11.92 -16.89 -8.08
CA ALA A 383 -10.49 -16.88 -8.39
C ALA A 383 -9.86 -15.52 -8.08
N TYR A 384 -10.50 -14.43 -8.48
CA TYR A 384 -9.99 -13.08 -8.24
C TYR A 384 -10.00 -12.73 -6.75
N TRP A 385 -11.08 -13.03 -6.03
CA TRP A 385 -11.15 -12.87 -4.57
C TRP A 385 -10.05 -13.66 -3.84
N LEU A 386 -9.81 -14.91 -4.24
CA LEU A 386 -8.80 -15.76 -3.62
C LEU A 386 -7.40 -15.15 -3.78
N VAL A 387 -7.05 -14.72 -4.99
CA VAL A 387 -5.74 -14.12 -5.27
C VAL A 387 -5.57 -12.80 -4.52
N LEU A 388 -6.57 -11.92 -4.53
CA LEU A 388 -6.56 -10.69 -3.75
C LEU A 388 -6.35 -10.97 -2.26
N THR A 389 -7.06 -11.96 -1.71
CA THR A 389 -6.95 -12.34 -0.30
C THR A 389 -5.56 -12.86 0.05
N MET A 390 -4.98 -13.70 -0.80
CA MET A 390 -3.61 -14.20 -0.60
C MET A 390 -2.59 -13.05 -0.61
N PHE A 391 -2.76 -12.07 -1.48
CA PHE A 391 -1.90 -10.89 -1.50
C PHE A 391 -1.98 -10.07 -0.21
N VAL A 392 -3.19 -9.84 0.30
CA VAL A 392 -3.41 -9.13 1.58
C VAL A 392 -2.71 -9.81 2.74
N VAL A 393 -2.82 -11.14 2.84
CA VAL A 393 -2.20 -11.93 3.91
C VAL A 393 -0.67 -11.76 3.89
N THR A 394 -0.06 -11.90 2.72
CA THR A 394 1.40 -11.71 2.59
C THR A 394 1.81 -10.26 2.80
N TYR A 395 1.03 -9.28 2.33
CA TYR A 395 1.31 -7.87 2.54
C TYR A 395 1.25 -7.49 4.03
N ALA A 396 0.23 -7.95 4.76
CA ALA A 396 0.13 -7.77 6.21
C ALA A 396 1.31 -8.40 6.95
N ARG A 397 1.82 -9.55 6.47
CA ARG A 397 3.03 -10.16 7.02
C ARG A 397 4.29 -9.33 6.74
N ILE A 398 4.46 -8.83 5.51
CA ILE A 398 5.55 -7.92 5.16
C ILE A 398 5.51 -6.68 6.06
N ARG A 399 4.31 -6.12 6.29
CA ARG A 399 4.13 -5.01 7.23
C ARG A 399 4.61 -5.35 8.64
N ALA A 400 4.18 -6.49 9.16
CA ALA A 400 4.46 -6.91 10.54
C ALA A 400 5.94 -7.25 10.79
N GLU A 401 6.59 -7.92 9.83
CA GLU A 401 7.95 -8.43 9.97
C GLU A 401 9.00 -7.42 9.50
N VAL A 402 8.76 -6.81 8.34
CA VAL A 402 9.71 -5.93 7.68
C VAL A 402 9.38 -4.48 7.98
N GLY A 403 8.11 -4.07 7.93
CA GLY A 403 7.74 -2.67 8.17
C GLY A 403 8.37 -1.73 7.13
N MET A 404 8.40 -2.14 5.87
CA MET A 404 8.84 -1.28 4.77
C MET A 404 7.88 -0.08 4.63
N PRO A 405 8.40 1.16 4.55
CA PRO A 405 7.58 2.37 4.48
C PRO A 405 7.10 2.69 3.06
N TYR A 406 6.98 1.69 2.19
CA TYR A 406 6.58 1.87 0.80
C TYR A 406 5.20 1.26 0.58
N SER A 407 4.36 1.91 -0.21
CA SER A 407 3.03 1.37 -0.50
C SER A 407 3.09 0.24 -1.53
N TRP A 408 4.10 0.26 -2.40
CA TRP A 408 4.31 -0.66 -3.53
C TRP A 408 5.24 -1.84 -3.25
N VAL A 409 5.19 -2.39 -2.04
CA VAL A 409 5.97 -3.60 -1.71
C VAL A 409 5.37 -4.89 -2.27
N TYR A 410 4.41 -4.80 -3.18
CA TYR A 410 3.71 -5.92 -3.82
C TYR A 410 3.70 -5.76 -5.35
N PRO A 411 3.55 -6.88 -6.09
CA PRO A 411 3.44 -6.84 -7.54
C PRO A 411 2.13 -6.17 -7.99
N TYR A 412 2.19 -4.88 -8.30
CA TYR A 412 1.02 -4.07 -8.67
C TYR A 412 0.32 -4.60 -9.92
N GLY A 413 -1.01 -4.71 -9.89
CA GLY A 413 -1.83 -5.19 -11.01
C GLY A 413 -1.81 -6.72 -11.19
N ALA A 414 -0.79 -7.37 -10.65
CA ALA A 414 -0.61 -8.81 -10.78
C ALA A 414 -1.72 -9.69 -10.21
N PRO A 415 -2.48 -9.31 -9.16
CA PRO A 415 -3.60 -10.14 -8.74
C PRO A 415 -4.57 -10.43 -9.88
N ARG A 416 -4.78 -9.47 -10.77
CA ARG A 416 -5.57 -9.69 -11.99
C ARG A 416 -4.74 -10.33 -13.09
N ASP A 417 -3.55 -9.80 -13.36
CA ASP A 417 -2.75 -10.27 -14.50
C ASP A 417 -2.38 -11.76 -14.36
N PHE A 418 -2.24 -12.26 -13.14
CA PHE A 418 -2.12 -13.68 -12.84
C PHE A 418 -3.27 -14.50 -13.42
N LEU A 419 -4.53 -14.05 -13.32
CA LEU A 419 -5.65 -14.72 -13.95
C LEU A 419 -5.52 -14.69 -15.47
N HIS A 420 -5.14 -13.54 -16.04
CA HIS A 420 -4.96 -13.39 -17.49
C HIS A 420 -3.93 -14.39 -18.02
N TYR A 421 -2.74 -14.45 -17.43
CA TYR A 421 -1.69 -15.32 -17.95
C TYR A 421 -1.80 -16.78 -17.50
N ALA A 422 -2.38 -17.08 -16.33
CA ALA A 422 -2.54 -18.46 -15.85
C ALA A 422 -3.63 -19.23 -16.61
N PHE A 423 -4.76 -18.58 -16.91
CA PHE A 423 -5.87 -19.21 -17.63
C PHE A 423 -5.88 -18.89 -19.12
N GLY A 424 -5.15 -17.85 -19.55
CA GLY A 424 -5.26 -17.30 -20.89
C GLY A 424 -6.59 -16.57 -21.10
N ILE A 425 -6.63 -15.68 -22.09
CA ILE A 425 -7.87 -14.97 -22.45
C ILE A 425 -8.88 -15.95 -23.04
N THR A 426 -8.42 -16.95 -23.79
CA THR A 426 -9.29 -18.03 -24.30
C THR A 426 -9.96 -18.83 -23.18
N GLY A 427 -9.24 -19.12 -22.09
CA GLY A 427 -9.79 -19.85 -20.94
C GLY A 427 -10.78 -18.99 -20.14
N LEU A 428 -10.43 -17.73 -19.88
CA LEU A 428 -11.31 -16.80 -19.17
C LEU A 428 -12.60 -16.52 -19.93
N LEU A 429 -12.54 -16.40 -21.27
CA LEU A 429 -13.73 -16.25 -22.11
C LEU A 429 -14.66 -17.47 -22.01
N ARG A 430 -14.12 -18.69 -21.95
CA ARG A 430 -14.91 -19.91 -21.74
C ARG A 430 -15.54 -19.97 -20.36
N MET A 431 -14.83 -19.51 -19.32
CA MET A 431 -15.30 -19.56 -17.94
C MET A 431 -16.35 -18.51 -17.60
N GLY A 432 -16.30 -17.32 -18.21
CA GLY A 432 -17.21 -16.24 -17.84
C GLY A 432 -17.53 -15.19 -18.92
N GLY A 433 -17.08 -15.40 -20.15
CA GLY A 433 -17.37 -14.52 -21.28
C GLY A 433 -16.78 -13.11 -21.18
N VAL A 434 -17.10 -12.29 -22.18
CA VAL A 434 -16.57 -10.91 -22.30
C VAL A 434 -17.01 -10.03 -21.14
N LYS A 435 -18.26 -10.16 -20.68
CA LYS A 435 -18.80 -9.36 -19.56
C LYS A 435 -17.94 -9.52 -18.30
N SER A 436 -17.56 -10.75 -17.93
CA SER A 436 -16.72 -10.97 -16.75
C SER A 436 -15.35 -10.30 -16.85
N LEU A 437 -14.75 -10.27 -18.05
CA LEU A 437 -13.46 -9.61 -18.29
C LEU A 437 -13.57 -8.07 -18.25
N VAL A 438 -14.68 -7.51 -18.74
CA VAL A 438 -14.98 -6.07 -18.63
C VAL A 438 -15.13 -5.67 -17.16
N LEU A 439 -15.85 -6.47 -16.36
CA LEU A 439 -15.99 -6.24 -14.91
C LEU A 439 -14.64 -6.39 -14.18
N LEU A 440 -13.83 -7.37 -14.58
CA LEU A 440 -12.50 -7.58 -14.02
C LEU A 440 -11.56 -6.38 -14.30
N SER A 441 -11.67 -5.78 -15.48
CA SER A 441 -10.95 -4.53 -15.83
C SER A 441 -11.47 -3.34 -15.04
N GLY A 442 -12.79 -3.23 -14.84
CA GLY A 442 -13.39 -2.20 -13.98
C GLY A 442 -13.01 -2.31 -12.50
N LEU A 443 -12.60 -3.50 -12.05
CA LEU A 443 -12.08 -3.76 -10.70
C LEU A 443 -10.54 -3.74 -10.64
N PHE A 444 -9.86 -3.34 -11.71
CA PHE A 444 -8.40 -3.32 -11.75
C PHE A 444 -7.80 -2.39 -10.70
N TRP A 445 -8.49 -1.32 -10.32
CA TRP A 445 -8.01 -0.42 -9.27
C TRP A 445 -7.76 -1.13 -7.93
N VAL A 446 -8.49 -2.22 -7.62
CA VAL A 446 -8.32 -3.02 -6.41
C VAL A 446 -7.00 -3.82 -6.45
N ALA A 447 -6.64 -4.35 -7.62
CA ALA A 447 -5.42 -5.14 -7.82
C ALA A 447 -4.18 -4.28 -8.11
N ARG A 448 -4.39 -3.16 -8.82
CA ARG A 448 -3.33 -2.23 -9.20
C ARG A 448 -2.94 -1.34 -8.07
N HIS A 449 -3.86 -0.86 -7.24
CA HIS A 449 -3.52 0.06 -6.17
C HIS A 449 -3.58 -0.61 -4.80
N PHE A 450 -3.05 0.08 -3.80
CA PHE A 450 -2.72 -0.54 -2.52
C PHE A 450 -3.85 -0.51 -1.49
N TYR A 451 -5.07 -0.08 -1.84
CA TYR A 451 -6.14 0.14 -0.87
C TYR A 451 -6.37 -1.08 0.04
N LEU A 452 -6.63 -2.24 -0.58
CA LEU A 452 -6.92 -3.49 0.13
C LEU A 452 -5.68 -3.99 0.92
N ASN A 453 -4.49 -3.86 0.34
CA ASN A 453 -3.23 -4.27 0.96
C ASN A 453 -2.87 -3.42 2.19
N LEU A 454 -2.96 -2.09 2.10
CA LEU A 454 -2.75 -1.18 3.22
C LEU A 454 -3.82 -1.32 4.29
N ASN A 455 -5.05 -1.66 3.92
CA ASN A 455 -6.09 -1.97 4.90
C ASN A 455 -5.65 -3.14 5.81
N GLY A 456 -5.20 -4.25 5.22
CA GLY A 456 -4.65 -5.38 5.98
C GLY A 456 -3.40 -5.01 6.80
N ALA A 457 -2.53 -4.16 6.26
CA ALA A 457 -1.34 -3.67 6.96
C ALA A 457 -1.68 -2.83 8.20
N TYR A 458 -2.57 -1.85 8.08
CA TYR A 458 -2.99 -1.00 9.20
C TYR A 458 -3.81 -1.78 10.22
N ALA A 459 -4.57 -2.78 9.79
CA ALA A 459 -5.22 -3.70 10.71
C ALA A 459 -4.19 -4.53 11.50
N ALA A 460 -3.09 -4.98 10.89
CA ALA A 460 -2.02 -5.69 11.60
C ALA A 460 -1.32 -4.78 12.63
N ASP A 461 -1.02 -3.53 12.26
CA ASP A 461 -0.51 -2.52 13.19
C ASP A 461 -1.52 -2.23 14.32
N THR A 462 -2.81 -2.27 14.02
CA THR A 462 -3.87 -2.09 15.02
C THR A 462 -3.83 -3.19 16.07
N VAL A 463 -3.68 -4.45 15.66
CA VAL A 463 -3.52 -5.59 16.58
C VAL A 463 -2.29 -5.39 17.48
N LYS A 464 -1.16 -4.97 16.91
CA LYS A 464 0.06 -4.64 17.67
C LYS A 464 -0.21 -3.58 18.73
N LEU A 465 -0.80 -2.46 18.34
CA LEU A 465 -1.09 -1.34 19.24
C LEU A 465 -2.06 -1.76 20.34
N VAL A 466 -3.12 -2.50 20.03
CA VAL A 466 -4.06 -3.04 21.01
C VAL A 466 -3.35 -3.95 22.02
N MET A 467 -2.50 -4.87 21.56
CA MET A 467 -1.77 -5.81 22.42
C MET A 467 -0.81 -5.12 23.38
N GLU A 468 -0.12 -4.08 22.94
CA GLU A 468 0.86 -3.37 23.78
C GLU A 468 0.24 -2.32 24.69
N THR A 469 -0.99 -1.89 24.42
CA THR A 469 -1.65 -0.78 25.16
C THR A 469 -2.88 -1.18 25.94
N GLY A 470 -3.42 -2.37 25.70
CA GLY A 470 -4.64 -2.83 26.37
C GLY A 470 -5.90 -2.07 25.92
N LEU A 471 -5.87 -1.45 24.74
CA LEU A 471 -7.06 -0.80 24.17
C LEU A 471 -8.22 -1.81 24.02
N PRO A 472 -9.46 -1.42 24.32
CA PRO A 472 -10.59 -2.34 24.23
C PRO A 472 -10.88 -2.69 22.76
N THR A 473 -10.74 -3.98 22.43
CA THR A 473 -10.85 -4.51 21.07
C THR A 473 -12.11 -4.05 20.35
N GLY A 474 -13.30 -4.27 20.92
CA GLY A 474 -14.57 -3.92 20.24
C GLY A 474 -14.68 -2.44 19.88
N ALA A 475 -14.22 -1.54 20.75
CA ALA A 475 -14.24 -0.11 20.47
C ALA A 475 -13.23 0.28 19.38
N VAL A 476 -12.04 -0.34 19.37
CA VAL A 476 -11.04 -0.11 18.32
C VAL A 476 -11.53 -0.58 16.95
N ILE A 477 -12.24 -1.71 16.88
CA ILE A 477 -12.86 -2.19 15.64
C ILE A 477 -13.88 -1.15 15.15
N LEU A 478 -14.76 -0.68 16.04
CA LEU A 478 -15.76 0.32 15.71
C LEU A 478 -15.14 1.65 15.27
N VAL A 479 -14.08 2.10 15.93
CA VAL A 479 -13.34 3.32 15.56
C VAL A 479 -12.62 3.18 14.22
N SER A 480 -12.04 2.01 13.94
CA SER A 480 -11.40 1.72 12.66
C SER A 480 -12.44 1.70 11.51
N PHE A 481 -13.58 1.06 11.75
CA PHE A 481 -14.71 1.04 10.82
C PHE A 481 -15.30 2.44 10.60
N GLY A 482 -15.57 3.18 11.68
CA GLY A 482 -16.07 4.55 11.62
C GLY A 482 -15.10 5.48 10.91
N GLY A 483 -13.81 5.35 11.15
CA GLY A 483 -12.76 6.06 10.41
C GLY A 483 -12.85 5.79 8.92
N MET A 484 -12.83 4.51 8.52
CA MET A 484 -12.98 4.10 7.11
C MET A 484 -14.27 4.64 6.48
N PHE A 485 -15.41 4.52 7.16
CA PHE A 485 -16.71 4.94 6.65
C PHE A 485 -16.81 6.46 6.47
N VAL A 486 -16.45 7.23 7.50
CA VAL A 486 -16.44 8.70 7.44
C VAL A 486 -15.44 9.20 6.40
N GLY A 487 -14.26 8.57 6.34
CA GLY A 487 -13.23 8.86 5.34
C GLY A 487 -13.70 8.59 3.91
N LEU A 488 -14.40 7.48 3.67
CA LEU A 488 -14.94 7.11 2.37
C LEU A 488 -15.96 8.13 1.86
N TRP A 489 -16.93 8.49 2.69
CA TRP A 489 -17.95 9.47 2.31
C TRP A 489 -17.37 10.87 2.14
N ALA A 490 -16.45 11.29 3.01
CA ALA A 490 -15.73 12.54 2.82
C ALA A 490 -14.93 12.55 1.50
N ALA A 491 -14.32 11.42 1.13
CA ALA A 491 -13.60 11.26 -0.13
C ALA A 491 -14.55 11.31 -1.34
N PHE A 492 -15.72 10.66 -1.30
CA PHE A 492 -16.73 10.78 -2.36
C PHE A 492 -17.18 12.23 -2.55
N ILE A 493 -17.49 12.93 -1.45
CA ILE A 493 -17.91 14.33 -1.46
C ILE A 493 -16.82 15.22 -2.03
N SER A 494 -15.60 15.13 -1.51
CA SER A 494 -14.51 16.01 -1.92
C SER A 494 -14.12 15.80 -3.39
N HIS A 495 -14.04 14.55 -3.85
CA HIS A 495 -13.60 14.23 -5.21
C HIS A 495 -14.68 14.54 -6.25
N LEU A 496 -15.95 14.17 -6.02
CA LEU A 496 -17.02 14.53 -6.95
C LEU A 496 -17.19 16.05 -7.05
N THR A 497 -17.15 16.76 -5.92
CA THR A 497 -17.18 18.23 -5.93
C THR A 497 -16.02 18.82 -6.72
N ALA A 498 -14.83 18.22 -6.63
CA ALA A 498 -13.67 18.65 -7.41
C ALA A 498 -13.87 18.39 -8.91
N TYR A 499 -14.30 17.18 -9.27
CA TYR A 499 -14.49 16.74 -10.66
C TYR A 499 -15.60 17.52 -11.36
N TYR A 500 -16.76 17.73 -10.72
CA TYR A 500 -17.81 18.59 -11.29
C TYR A 500 -17.48 20.09 -11.20
N GLY A 501 -16.60 20.51 -10.30
CA GLY A 501 -16.17 21.91 -10.18
C GLY A 501 -15.21 22.37 -11.26
N ARG A 502 -14.23 21.54 -11.63
CA ARG A 502 -13.16 21.90 -12.57
C ARG A 502 -12.98 20.95 -13.75
N GLY A 503 -13.61 19.78 -13.71
CA GLY A 503 -13.37 18.70 -14.65
C GLY A 503 -12.17 17.84 -14.25
N ALA A 504 -12.35 16.51 -14.21
CA ALA A 504 -11.26 15.57 -13.96
C ALA A 504 -10.10 15.68 -14.98
N ASN A 505 -10.35 16.21 -16.20
CA ASN A 505 -9.31 16.43 -17.21
C ASN A 505 -8.35 17.59 -16.89
N PHE A 506 -8.75 18.49 -16.00
CA PHE A 506 -7.98 19.70 -15.64
C PHE A 506 -7.35 19.63 -14.24
N LEU A 507 -7.72 18.64 -13.45
CA LEU A 507 -7.16 18.43 -12.12
C LEU A 507 -5.80 17.68 -12.19
N GLU A 508 -5.09 17.70 -11.07
CA GLU A 508 -3.96 16.82 -10.72
C GLU A 508 -2.63 17.09 -11.45
N GLY A 509 -2.52 18.27 -12.04
CA GLY A 509 -1.25 18.82 -12.52
C GLY A 509 -0.85 18.36 -13.93
N ALA A 510 -1.76 17.75 -14.68
CA ALA A 510 -1.61 17.47 -16.10
C ALA A 510 -2.79 18.03 -16.92
N PRO A 511 -2.89 19.37 -17.06
CA PRO A 511 -4.00 19.99 -17.80
C PRO A 511 -4.03 19.48 -19.25
N GLY A 512 -5.16 18.89 -19.66
CA GLY A 512 -5.40 18.45 -21.03
C GLY A 512 -5.21 16.95 -21.30
N THR A 513 -4.65 16.17 -20.36
CA THR A 513 -4.49 14.71 -20.51
C THR A 513 -5.18 13.89 -19.43
N ALA A 514 -5.91 14.55 -18.51
CA ALA A 514 -6.45 13.97 -17.28
C ALA A 514 -5.36 13.40 -16.34
N ASP A 515 -5.79 12.97 -15.15
CA ASP A 515 -4.89 12.32 -14.20
C ASP A 515 -4.29 11.00 -14.75
N TYR A 516 -3.11 10.65 -14.24
CA TYR A 516 -2.45 9.37 -14.47
C TYR A 516 -3.38 8.16 -14.19
N ARG A 517 -4.27 8.21 -13.20
CA ARG A 517 -5.21 7.09 -12.90
C ARG A 517 -6.31 6.99 -13.92
N THR A 518 -6.76 8.11 -14.48
CA THR A 518 -7.64 8.13 -15.65
C THR A 518 -6.96 7.51 -16.85
N TYR A 519 -5.70 7.87 -17.10
CA TYR A 519 -4.90 7.24 -18.15
C TYR A 519 -4.76 5.73 -17.93
N VAL A 520 -4.41 5.30 -16.72
CA VAL A 520 -4.28 3.88 -16.35
C VAL A 520 -5.59 3.13 -16.55
N ALA A 521 -6.72 3.67 -16.09
CA ALA A 521 -8.03 3.05 -16.26
C ALA A 521 -8.41 2.91 -17.74
N ALA A 522 -8.23 3.97 -18.54
CA ALA A 522 -8.50 3.93 -19.97
C ALA A 522 -7.54 2.98 -20.72
N GLN A 523 -6.26 2.97 -20.37
CA GLN A 523 -5.26 2.06 -20.92
C GLN A 523 -5.63 0.62 -20.65
N ASP A 524 -6.19 0.34 -19.48
CA ASP A 524 -6.57 -1.01 -19.08
C ASP A 524 -7.71 -1.59 -19.90
N TYR A 525 -8.76 -0.80 -20.15
CA TYR A 525 -9.82 -1.19 -21.08
C TYR A 525 -9.30 -1.36 -22.51
N ARG A 526 -8.37 -0.52 -22.96
CA ARG A 526 -7.73 -0.68 -24.28
C ARG A 526 -6.87 -1.94 -24.35
N LEU A 527 -6.19 -2.30 -23.26
CA LEU A 527 -5.48 -3.57 -23.15
C LEU A 527 -6.47 -4.74 -23.28
N LEU A 528 -7.61 -4.70 -22.60
CA LEU A 528 -8.66 -5.71 -22.78
C LEU A 528 -9.12 -5.79 -24.24
N SER A 529 -9.34 -4.65 -24.90
CA SER A 529 -9.70 -4.60 -26.33
C SER A 529 -8.68 -5.35 -27.20
N ASN A 530 -7.39 -5.06 -27.00
CA ASN A 530 -6.31 -5.76 -27.70
C ASN A 530 -6.30 -7.27 -27.41
N LEU A 531 -6.52 -7.66 -26.15
CA LEU A 531 -6.57 -9.05 -25.72
C LEU A 531 -7.79 -9.80 -26.28
N LEU A 532 -8.91 -9.11 -26.53
CA LEU A 532 -10.09 -9.71 -27.16
C LEU A 532 -9.97 -9.79 -28.69
N ASN A 533 -9.22 -8.88 -29.31
CA ASN A 533 -8.95 -8.93 -30.75
C ASN A 533 -7.98 -10.06 -31.11
N LYS A 534 -7.05 -10.37 -30.19
CA LYS A 534 -6.14 -11.52 -30.31
C LYS A 534 -6.15 -12.31 -28.99
N PRO A 535 -7.19 -13.15 -28.74
CA PRO A 535 -7.26 -13.97 -27.54
C PRO A 535 -6.07 -14.92 -27.45
N THR A 536 -5.32 -14.82 -26.35
CA THR A 536 -4.11 -15.61 -26.13
C THR A 536 -4.38 -16.82 -25.23
N PRO A 537 -3.63 -17.92 -25.42
CA PRO A 537 -3.64 -19.06 -24.51
C PRO A 537 -2.92 -18.72 -23.19
N PRO A 538 -2.92 -19.64 -22.19
CA PRO A 538 -2.05 -19.52 -21.02
C PRO A 538 -0.59 -19.25 -21.40
N ASP A 539 0.08 -18.36 -20.65
CA ASP A 539 1.49 -18.02 -20.84
C ASP A 539 2.34 -18.90 -19.92
N TRP A 540 2.84 -20.01 -20.48
CA TRP A 540 3.63 -21.00 -19.74
C TRP A 540 4.95 -20.46 -19.19
N TRP A 541 5.53 -19.41 -19.81
CA TRP A 541 6.74 -18.80 -19.28
C TRP A 541 6.45 -18.08 -17.97
N ARG A 542 5.42 -17.23 -17.95
CA ARG A 542 5.00 -16.54 -16.72
C ARG A 542 4.59 -17.51 -15.63
N ILE A 543 3.81 -18.54 -15.98
CA ILE A 543 3.42 -19.60 -15.04
C ILE A 543 4.66 -20.29 -14.47
N GLY A 544 5.63 -20.66 -15.31
CA GLY A 544 6.89 -21.28 -14.89
C GLY A 544 7.68 -20.39 -13.92
N PHE A 545 7.78 -19.09 -14.19
CA PHE A 545 8.45 -18.14 -13.29
C PHE A 545 7.66 -17.86 -12.01
N THR A 546 6.33 -17.93 -12.03
CA THR A 546 5.49 -17.93 -10.83
C THR A 546 5.76 -19.17 -9.97
N VAL A 547 5.84 -20.36 -10.57
CA VAL A 547 6.19 -21.60 -9.85
C VAL A 547 7.62 -21.53 -9.31
N TYR A 548 8.57 -20.98 -10.06
CA TYR A 548 9.94 -20.74 -9.60
C TYR A 548 9.95 -19.84 -8.37
N GLY A 549 9.26 -18.71 -8.43
CA GLY A 549 9.20 -17.78 -7.29
C GLY A 549 8.57 -18.40 -6.05
N ALA A 550 7.49 -19.15 -6.22
CA ALA A 550 6.86 -19.92 -5.14
C ALA A 550 7.84 -20.94 -4.53
N SER A 551 8.54 -21.68 -5.37
CA SER A 551 9.49 -22.71 -4.96
C SER A 551 10.66 -22.13 -4.18
N VAL A 552 11.25 -21.02 -4.64
CA VAL A 552 12.34 -20.33 -3.93
C VAL A 552 11.86 -19.83 -2.57
N THR A 553 10.69 -19.18 -2.49
CA THR A 553 10.15 -18.71 -1.22
C THR A 553 9.89 -19.86 -0.24
N LEU A 554 9.31 -20.98 -0.68
CA LEU A 554 9.09 -22.16 0.17
C LEU A 554 10.40 -22.83 0.59
N LEU A 555 11.37 -22.93 -0.31
CA LEU A 555 12.70 -23.48 -0.03
C LEU A 555 13.40 -22.64 1.04
N LEU A 556 13.40 -21.31 0.92
CA LEU A 556 13.97 -20.42 1.94
C LEU A 556 13.26 -20.60 3.30
N ALA A 557 11.93 -20.73 3.29
CA ALA A 557 11.16 -20.94 4.51
C ALA A 557 11.45 -22.30 5.15
N TYR A 558 11.68 -23.33 4.33
CA TYR A 558 12.08 -24.66 4.75
C TYR A 558 13.50 -24.66 5.30
N LEU A 559 14.48 -24.08 4.59
CA LEU A 559 15.87 -24.00 5.04
C LEU A 559 15.98 -23.31 6.41
N ARG A 560 15.25 -22.22 6.63
CA ARG A 560 15.23 -21.54 7.93
C ARG A 560 14.60 -22.33 9.07
N ARG A 561 13.84 -23.40 8.75
CA ARG A 561 13.37 -24.35 9.77
C ARG A 561 14.51 -25.20 10.34
N PHE A 562 15.49 -25.56 9.52
CA PHE A 562 16.64 -26.40 9.92
C PHE A 562 17.86 -25.57 10.32
N MET A 563 18.06 -24.43 9.66
CA MET A 563 19.14 -23.49 9.89
C MET A 563 18.55 -22.11 10.19
N PRO A 564 18.14 -21.82 11.44
CA PRO A 564 17.53 -20.53 11.80
C PRO A 564 18.42 -19.31 11.48
N THR A 565 19.73 -19.51 11.44
CA THR A 565 20.75 -18.50 11.12
C THR A 565 20.99 -18.33 9.61
N PHE A 566 20.19 -18.98 8.75
CA PHE A 566 20.33 -18.84 7.31
C PHE A 566 20.16 -17.37 6.90
N PRO A 567 21.13 -16.80 6.15
CA PRO A 567 21.22 -15.36 5.94
C PRO A 567 20.14 -14.81 5.01
N LEU A 568 19.52 -15.67 4.19
CA LEU A 568 18.46 -15.27 3.26
C LEU A 568 17.06 -15.51 3.84
N HIS A 569 16.19 -14.54 3.63
CA HIS A 569 14.87 -14.43 4.20
C HIS A 569 13.79 -14.75 3.17
N PRO A 570 12.77 -15.56 3.50
CA PRO A 570 11.70 -15.93 2.57
C PRO A 570 10.95 -14.74 1.97
N LEU A 571 10.68 -13.70 2.78
CA LEU A 571 10.04 -12.46 2.33
C LEU A 571 10.94 -11.57 1.47
N GLY A 572 12.27 -11.69 1.57
CA GLY A 572 13.18 -10.84 0.81
C GLY A 572 13.11 -11.10 -0.69
N PHE A 573 12.82 -12.34 -1.09
CA PHE A 573 12.67 -12.73 -2.49
C PHE A 573 11.47 -12.05 -3.20
N PRO A 574 10.20 -12.22 -2.75
CA PRO A 574 9.08 -11.58 -3.40
C PRO A 574 9.18 -10.05 -3.33
N LEU A 575 9.74 -9.51 -2.25
CA LEU A 575 10.00 -8.08 -2.11
C LEU A 575 10.96 -7.59 -3.18
N ALA A 576 12.10 -8.25 -3.41
CA ALA A 576 13.08 -7.81 -4.41
C ALA A 576 12.50 -7.57 -5.81
N TYR A 577 11.42 -8.29 -6.16
CA TYR A 577 10.81 -8.28 -7.48
C TYR A 577 9.43 -7.65 -7.56
N ALA A 578 8.89 -7.15 -6.43
CA ALA A 578 7.54 -6.61 -6.36
C ALA A 578 7.32 -5.36 -7.24
N TYR A 579 8.38 -4.59 -7.53
CA TYR A 579 8.31 -3.45 -8.46
C TYR A 579 8.96 -3.76 -9.82
N SER A 580 9.00 -5.05 -10.21
CA SER A 580 9.61 -5.50 -11.47
C SER A 580 11.07 -5.02 -11.62
N HIS A 581 11.52 -4.73 -12.84
CA HIS A 581 12.87 -4.24 -13.13
C HIS A 581 13.20 -2.89 -12.50
N HIS A 582 12.17 -2.13 -12.09
CA HIS A 582 12.24 -0.76 -11.60
C HIS A 582 12.32 -0.64 -10.06
N CYS A 583 12.68 -1.73 -9.36
CA CYS A 583 12.79 -1.81 -7.89
C CYS A 583 13.35 -0.54 -7.23
N PRO A 584 12.53 0.24 -6.50
CA PRO A 584 13.00 1.48 -5.90
C PRO A 584 13.73 1.27 -4.57
N TYR A 585 13.57 0.12 -3.92
CA TYR A 585 14.06 -0.11 -2.56
C TYR A 585 15.34 -0.94 -2.44
N TRP A 586 15.98 -1.39 -3.54
CA TRP A 586 17.23 -2.15 -3.43
C TRP A 586 18.38 -1.31 -2.82
N PHE A 587 18.51 -0.04 -3.22
CA PHE A 587 19.56 0.85 -2.72
C PHE A 587 19.39 1.23 -1.24
N PRO A 588 18.22 1.71 -0.77
CA PRO A 588 18.05 2.04 0.65
C PRO A 588 18.17 0.81 1.55
N THR A 589 17.73 -0.37 1.09
CA THR A 589 17.91 -1.62 1.84
C THR A 589 19.37 -2.07 1.90
N PHE A 590 20.13 -1.94 0.80
CA PHE A 590 21.58 -2.15 0.80
C PHE A 590 22.31 -1.17 1.74
N PHE A 591 21.99 0.12 1.64
CA PHE A 591 22.64 1.16 2.44
C PHE A 591 22.42 0.94 3.93
N VAL A 592 21.16 0.71 4.34
CA VAL A 592 20.86 0.47 5.75
C VAL A 592 21.38 -0.89 6.23
N TRP A 593 21.42 -1.93 5.38
CA TRP A 593 22.09 -3.19 5.69
C TRP A 593 23.57 -2.96 6.01
N ALA A 594 24.28 -2.18 5.19
CA ALA A 594 25.69 -1.88 5.40
C ALA A 594 25.90 -1.08 6.70
N VAL A 595 25.17 0.03 6.87
CA VAL A 595 25.28 0.90 8.07
C VAL A 595 24.93 0.14 9.34
N LYS A 596 23.79 -0.57 9.36
CA LYS A 596 23.35 -1.39 10.50
C LYS A 596 24.33 -2.52 10.79
N GLY A 597 24.88 -3.15 9.74
CA GLY A 597 25.89 -4.20 9.86
C GLY A 597 27.14 -3.70 10.57
N LEU A 598 27.64 -2.51 10.22
CA LEU A 598 28.77 -1.89 10.92
C LEU A 598 28.44 -1.56 12.38
N ILE A 599 27.26 -0.97 12.65
CA ILE A 599 26.80 -0.66 14.01
C ILE A 599 26.72 -1.92 14.88
N LEU A 600 26.15 -3.00 14.36
CA LEU A 600 26.04 -4.27 15.07
C LEU A 600 27.42 -4.92 15.28
N ARG A 601 28.31 -4.85 14.29
CA ARG A 601 29.65 -5.46 14.35
C ARG A 601 30.55 -4.75 15.37
N TYR A 602 30.54 -3.42 15.42
CA TYR A 602 31.46 -2.64 16.25
C TYR A 602 30.86 -2.18 17.59
N GLY A 603 29.56 -1.87 17.63
CA GLY A 603 28.89 -1.37 18.83
C GLY A 603 27.90 -2.35 19.48
N GLY A 604 27.65 -3.49 18.84
CA GLY A 604 26.74 -4.51 19.34
C GLY A 604 25.29 -4.03 19.49
N MET A 605 24.49 -4.81 20.21
CA MET A 605 23.06 -4.52 20.40
C MET A 605 22.82 -3.29 21.30
N SER A 606 23.79 -2.91 22.13
CA SER A 606 23.69 -1.72 22.99
C SER A 606 23.70 -0.44 22.17
N LEU A 607 24.69 -0.29 21.27
CA LEU A 607 24.71 0.84 20.34
C LEU A 607 23.49 0.83 19.43
N HIS A 608 23.06 -0.37 19.00
CA HIS A 608 21.89 -0.47 18.14
C HIS A 608 20.65 0.17 18.78
N ARG A 609 20.34 -0.19 20.03
CA ARG A 609 19.20 0.35 20.78
C ARG A 609 19.30 1.85 21.02
N LYS A 610 20.49 2.35 21.39
CA LYS A 610 20.74 3.78 21.62
C LYS A 610 20.50 4.63 20.36
N LEU A 611 20.74 4.08 19.17
CA LEU A 611 20.54 4.78 17.91
C LEU A 611 19.12 4.65 17.34
N VAL A 612 18.24 3.82 17.90
CA VAL A 612 16.84 3.73 17.42
C VAL A 612 16.14 5.09 17.33
N PRO A 613 16.22 5.99 18.33
CA PRO A 613 15.59 7.31 18.25
C PRO A 613 16.13 8.17 17.10
N LEU A 614 17.42 8.02 16.75
CA LEU A 614 18.04 8.72 15.63
C LEU A 614 17.38 8.33 14.30
N PHE A 615 17.23 7.03 14.04
CA PHE A 615 16.67 6.53 12.78
C PHE A 615 15.16 6.77 12.67
N LEU A 616 14.42 6.73 13.79
CA LEU A 616 13.02 7.17 13.82
C LEU A 616 12.89 8.68 13.57
N GLY A 617 13.78 9.48 14.14
CA GLY A 617 13.90 10.90 13.84
C GLY A 617 14.20 11.16 12.36
N LEU A 618 15.07 10.35 11.75
CA LEU A 618 15.41 10.41 10.32
C LEU A 618 14.20 10.15 9.42
N ALA A 619 13.39 9.13 9.72
CA ALA A 619 12.15 8.88 9.00
C ALA A 619 11.15 10.05 9.18
N LEU A 620 10.97 10.53 10.42
CA LEU A 620 10.06 11.62 10.72
C LEU A 620 10.48 12.94 10.04
N GLY A 621 11.78 13.27 10.05
CA GLY A 621 12.33 14.46 9.40
C GLY A 621 12.12 14.44 7.90
N HIS A 622 12.30 13.27 7.26
CA HIS A 622 11.97 13.12 5.86
C HIS A 622 10.48 13.34 5.59
N PHE A 623 9.57 12.74 6.35
CA PHE A 623 8.13 12.96 6.14
C PHE A 623 7.70 14.41 6.37
N LEU A 624 8.21 15.05 7.42
CA LEU A 624 7.89 16.45 7.71
C LEU A 624 8.40 17.37 6.60
N MET A 625 9.66 17.22 6.18
CA MET A 625 10.24 18.10 5.16
C MET A 625 9.68 17.80 3.76
N THR A 626 9.71 16.54 3.35
CA THR A 626 9.31 16.12 2.00
C THR A 626 7.80 16.19 1.81
N GLY A 627 7.05 15.73 2.80
CA GLY A 627 5.59 15.56 2.71
C GLY A 627 4.84 16.80 3.10
N VAL A 628 5.10 17.30 4.32
CA VAL A 628 4.36 18.44 4.86
C VAL A 628 4.87 19.75 4.27
N ILE A 629 6.14 20.08 4.50
CA ILE A 629 6.70 21.40 4.21
C ILE A 629 6.85 21.60 2.70
N TRP A 630 7.61 20.74 2.01
CA TRP A 630 7.85 20.89 0.58
C TRP A 630 6.62 20.50 -0.24
N GLY A 631 6.20 19.23 -0.17
CA GLY A 631 5.14 18.70 -1.03
C GLY A 631 3.76 19.30 -0.74
N GLY A 632 3.40 19.47 0.54
CA GLY A 632 2.06 19.86 0.95
C GLY A 632 1.83 21.37 1.08
N ILE A 633 2.88 22.18 1.28
CA ILE A 633 2.76 23.63 1.54
C ILE A 633 3.56 24.45 0.51
N LEU A 634 4.88 24.32 0.46
CA LEU A 634 5.74 25.21 -0.34
C LEU A 634 5.59 25.00 -1.84
N TYR A 635 5.68 23.76 -2.32
CA TYR A 635 5.60 23.47 -3.74
C TYR A 635 4.24 23.85 -4.37
N PRO A 636 3.07 23.58 -3.75
CA PRO A 636 1.78 24.10 -4.26
C PRO A 636 1.76 25.63 -4.45
N LEU A 637 2.39 26.38 -3.54
CA LEU A 637 2.46 27.84 -3.56
C LEU A 637 3.50 28.38 -4.56
N LEU A 638 4.62 27.67 -4.71
CA LEU A 638 5.77 28.12 -5.49
C LEU A 638 5.84 27.54 -6.90
N ARG A 639 5.09 26.48 -7.25
CA ARG A 639 5.24 25.74 -8.52
C ARG A 639 5.22 26.59 -9.79
N TYR A 640 4.44 27.68 -9.82
CA TYR A 640 4.37 28.59 -10.97
C TYR A 640 5.48 29.66 -10.97
N LYS A 641 6.23 29.77 -9.87
CA LYS A 641 7.34 30.71 -9.67
C LYS A 641 8.70 30.01 -9.72
N LEU A 642 8.73 28.68 -9.69
CA LEU A 642 9.97 27.90 -9.71
C LEU A 642 10.48 27.76 -11.15
N PRO A 643 11.73 28.15 -11.44
CA PRO A 643 12.31 27.95 -12.76
C PRO A 643 12.48 26.46 -13.09
N PHE A 644 12.81 25.64 -12.09
CA PHE A 644 12.87 24.18 -12.22
C PHE A 644 11.92 23.51 -11.23
N PRO A 645 10.75 23.03 -11.67
CA PRO A 645 9.75 22.46 -10.78
C PRO A 645 10.20 21.11 -10.17
N LEU A 646 10.15 21.00 -8.84
CA LEU A 646 10.47 19.76 -8.11
C LEU A 646 9.19 19.16 -7.46
N ARG A 647 8.36 18.51 -8.28
CA ARG A 647 7.11 17.81 -7.86
C ARG A 647 7.34 16.50 -7.08
N ILE A 648 7.34 16.47 -5.75
CA ILE A 648 7.62 15.22 -5.01
C ILE A 648 6.39 14.31 -4.91
N VAL A 649 6.55 13.06 -5.35
CA VAL A 649 5.52 12.02 -5.27
C VAL A 649 5.95 11.00 -4.23
N PHE A 650 5.14 10.82 -3.18
CA PHE A 650 5.26 9.67 -2.30
C PHE A 650 4.65 8.48 -3.01
N GLU A 651 5.46 7.46 -3.26
CA GLU A 651 5.03 6.20 -3.86
C GLU A 651 5.06 5.06 -2.85
#